data_AF-A0A841VRG0-F1
#
_entry.id   AF-A0A841VRG0-F1
#
_cell.length_a   1.000
_cell.length_b   1.000
_cell.length_c   1.000
_cell.angle_alpha   90.00
_cell.angle_beta   90.00
_cell.angle_gamma   90.00
#
_symmetry.space_group_name_H-M   'P 1'
#
loop_
_entity.id
_entity.type
_entity.pdbx_description
1 polymer ?
#
loop_
_entity_poly.entity_id
_entity_poly.type
_entity_poly.pdbx_seq_one_letter_code
_entity_poly.pdbx_strand_id
1 'polypeptide(L)'
;MRILFLHPNFPAQFRHVAAALAKDKQNQVFFGTTRKEGSLPGVNRVVYAPKREARPETHHYVRTLENAVLQGQGVYRLAEQLKARGFVPDVVYGHSGWGPTLFIKDIFPQAKLLCYFEWFYHAHGTDADFDPSDRLSADDEARIRMKNAPILQDLYSCDRGLSPTYWQRQQFPLEYHNKIAVLHDGVDTSFFCPKPGAKLVLPSINLDLSQVDEIVTYATRGMEPYRGFPQFIEAMALLQQQRPNCHVVIVGENRVAYGKKLPDGKTYKEVMLEKYDLDLNRVHFAGWLPYTEYLQVLQASSAHIYLTRPFVLSWSLMESLATGCLVVGSRTAPVMEVIQDGVNGLLADFFSPQEICDRIQEALNHPDKMAQIRAKARQTILERYDLAQLLPQHLQWIQQEDSKLISPWEGTKLESIAPVEHKGFGGRQKKVDKSSATLLQVHNQMLTTQEIIPLLSRYQLLPKLQQEMIIDEAMSTTGFAYASFTCSSEEQARCYQEFCQQNQLLSEVERQTWLQQQNISETQFLDLATRNLRIEKFKKATWGSKLESHFRQLKPQLDQVVYSLIRIRDGAAAQELYFRLLEGEQSFAEVAKQYSQGSEAQTGGLIGPVALSTPHPQLACILALSQPGQLSPPTNIGDWWLIVRLEKFIPAQLDEPMRQRLLNQLFSTWLKEQLQPTAQAQPIAVKHSA
;
A
#
# COMPACT_ATOMS: atom_id res chain seq x y z
N MET A 1 19.14 -30.84 9.72
CA MET A 1 19.39 -29.44 9.26
C MET A 1 19.30 -28.47 10.45
N ARG A 2 20.16 -27.45 10.49
CA ARG A 2 20.10 -26.33 11.44
C ARG A 2 19.46 -25.13 10.76
N ILE A 3 18.33 -24.66 11.26
CA ILE A 3 17.60 -23.54 10.66
C ILE A 3 17.27 -22.47 11.69
N LEU A 4 17.45 -21.20 11.30
CA LEU A 4 17.08 -20.04 12.09
C LEU A 4 16.00 -19.24 11.37
N PHE A 5 14.80 -19.22 11.94
CA PHE A 5 13.73 -18.33 11.52
C PHE A 5 13.88 -16.95 12.17
N LEU A 6 13.57 -15.86 11.45
CA LEU A 6 13.71 -14.50 11.95
C LEU A 6 12.47 -13.66 11.67
N HIS A 7 11.77 -13.26 12.73
CA HIS A 7 10.60 -12.39 12.62
C HIS A 7 10.33 -11.66 13.95
N PRO A 8 9.99 -10.35 13.97
CA PRO A 8 9.72 -9.61 15.21
C PRO A 8 8.55 -10.19 16.01
N ASN A 9 7.47 -10.62 15.35
CA ASN A 9 6.40 -11.42 15.95
C ASN A 9 6.72 -12.92 15.93
N PHE A 10 6.07 -13.69 16.80
CA PHE A 10 6.21 -15.15 16.90
C PHE A 10 4.83 -15.81 16.96
N PRO A 11 4.57 -16.90 16.21
CA PRO A 11 5.40 -17.50 15.15
C PRO A 11 5.15 -16.92 13.74
N ALA A 12 4.21 -15.98 13.60
CA ALA A 12 3.88 -15.28 12.35
C ALA A 12 3.71 -16.22 11.14
N GLN A 13 4.19 -15.84 9.95
CA GLN A 13 4.05 -16.61 8.70
C GLN A 13 4.78 -17.97 8.75
N PHE A 14 5.80 -18.10 9.61
CA PHE A 14 6.62 -19.30 9.69
C PHE A 14 6.04 -20.41 10.59
N ARG A 15 4.85 -20.22 11.18
CA ARG A 15 4.25 -21.16 12.15
C ARG A 15 4.26 -22.61 11.66
N HIS A 16 3.69 -22.85 10.49
CA HIS A 16 3.47 -24.20 9.98
C HIS A 16 4.77 -24.85 9.50
N VAL A 17 5.62 -24.09 8.81
CA VAL A 17 6.93 -24.53 8.34
C VAL A 17 7.85 -24.88 9.51
N ALA A 18 7.99 -23.99 10.50
CA ALA A 18 8.83 -24.22 11.67
C ALA A 18 8.34 -25.44 12.48
N ALA A 19 7.03 -25.57 12.67
CA ALA A 19 6.44 -26.73 13.34
C ALA A 19 6.69 -28.04 12.58
N ALA A 20 6.59 -28.03 11.25
CA ALA A 20 6.82 -29.21 10.43
C ALA A 20 8.29 -29.66 10.45
N LEU A 21 9.23 -28.73 10.32
CA LEU A 21 10.67 -29.03 10.42
C LEU A 21 11.05 -29.57 11.80
N ALA A 22 10.41 -29.07 12.86
CA ALA A 22 10.64 -29.49 14.25
C ALA A 22 10.10 -30.90 14.59
N LYS A 23 9.26 -31.50 13.72
CA LYS A 23 8.82 -32.89 13.89
C LYS A 23 9.97 -33.88 13.72
N ASP A 24 10.89 -33.58 12.80
CA ASP A 24 12.12 -34.35 12.64
C ASP A 24 13.13 -33.95 13.73
N LYS A 25 13.44 -34.89 14.61
CA LYS A 25 14.34 -34.70 15.75
C LYS A 25 15.81 -34.50 15.34
N GLN A 26 16.16 -34.78 14.09
CA GLN A 26 17.48 -34.48 13.53
C GLN A 26 17.63 -33.00 13.16
N ASN A 27 16.53 -32.25 13.11
CA ASN A 27 16.57 -30.81 12.87
C ASN A 27 16.78 -30.03 14.17
N GLN A 28 17.58 -28.96 14.08
CA GLN A 28 17.69 -27.95 15.12
C GLN A 28 17.01 -26.69 14.61
N VAL A 29 15.81 -26.42 15.12
CA VAL A 29 14.99 -25.29 14.70
C VAL A 29 15.06 -24.19 15.76
N PHE A 30 15.57 -23.03 15.37
CA PHE A 30 15.59 -21.82 16.18
C PHE A 30 14.68 -20.75 15.58
N PHE A 31 14.10 -19.92 16.43
CA PHE A 31 13.29 -18.77 16.01
C PHE A 31 13.71 -17.53 16.78
N GLY A 32 14.37 -16.59 16.09
CA GLY A 32 14.69 -15.26 16.58
C GLY A 32 13.49 -14.33 16.51
N THR A 33 13.11 -13.76 17.64
CA THR A 33 11.96 -12.84 17.75
C THR A 33 12.16 -11.77 18.82
N THR A 34 11.34 -10.71 18.82
CA THR A 34 11.28 -9.75 19.93
C THR A 34 10.21 -10.12 20.95
N ARG A 35 9.33 -11.09 20.64
CA ARG A 35 8.27 -11.56 21.54
C ARG A 35 8.81 -12.48 22.62
N LYS A 36 8.49 -12.16 23.88
CA LYS A 36 8.86 -12.96 25.06
C LYS A 36 7.92 -14.14 25.33
N GLU A 37 6.72 -14.10 24.76
CA GLU A 37 5.63 -15.05 25.00
C GLU A 37 5.39 -16.00 23.82
N GLY A 38 4.61 -17.05 24.06
CA GLY A 38 4.31 -18.13 23.10
C GLY A 38 5.23 -19.34 23.24
N SER A 39 4.87 -20.44 22.58
CA SER A 39 5.74 -21.61 22.44
C SER A 39 5.32 -22.38 21.20
N LEU A 40 6.26 -23.10 20.59
CA LEU A 40 5.97 -23.98 19.48
C LEU A 40 6.78 -25.27 19.71
N PRO A 41 6.13 -26.44 19.85
CA PRO A 41 6.81 -27.69 20.19
C PRO A 41 7.98 -27.99 19.25
N GLY A 42 9.15 -28.26 19.81
CA GLY A 42 10.39 -28.56 19.07
C GLY A 42 11.10 -27.35 18.44
N VAL A 43 10.59 -26.13 18.63
CA VAL A 43 11.22 -24.89 18.15
C VAL A 43 11.82 -24.11 19.31
N ASN A 44 13.13 -23.85 19.24
CA ASN A 44 13.86 -23.08 20.23
C ASN A 44 13.67 -21.58 19.98
N ARG A 45 12.74 -20.96 20.71
CA ARG A 45 12.55 -19.51 20.65
C ARG A 45 13.71 -18.81 21.35
N VAL A 46 14.34 -17.88 20.64
CA VAL A 46 15.39 -17.02 21.15
C VAL A 46 15.03 -15.56 20.94
N VAL A 47 15.24 -14.74 21.98
CA VAL A 47 14.77 -13.35 21.99
C VAL A 47 15.94 -12.41 21.71
N TYR A 48 15.76 -11.50 20.76
CA TYR A 48 16.67 -10.39 20.53
C TYR A 48 15.99 -9.06 20.85
N ALA A 49 16.79 -8.04 21.12
CA ALA A 49 16.32 -6.69 21.36
C ALA A 49 17.28 -5.65 20.77
N PRO A 50 16.76 -4.55 20.22
CA PRO A 50 17.59 -3.39 19.91
C PRO A 50 18.12 -2.78 21.23
N LYS A 51 19.30 -2.16 21.21
CA LYS A 51 19.89 -1.51 22.40
C LYS A 51 19.22 -0.18 22.76
N ARG A 52 18.55 0.42 21.79
CA ARG A 52 17.86 1.70 21.87
C ARG A 52 16.80 1.76 20.79
N GLU A 53 15.97 2.79 20.83
CA GLU A 53 15.07 3.15 19.74
C GLU A 53 15.74 4.15 18.80
N ALA A 54 15.18 4.31 17.59
CA ALA A 54 15.53 5.42 16.72
C ALA A 54 15.22 6.74 17.43
N ARG A 55 16.12 7.71 17.30
CA ARG A 55 15.98 8.97 18.02
C ARG A 55 14.92 9.86 17.37
N PRO A 56 14.18 10.69 18.14
CA PRO A 56 13.22 11.63 17.57
C PRO A 56 13.85 12.62 16.57
N GLU A 57 15.11 12.98 16.79
CA GLU A 57 15.88 13.90 15.93
C GLU A 57 16.35 13.25 14.62
N THR A 58 16.27 11.92 14.50
CA THR A 58 16.56 11.23 13.24
C THR A 58 15.57 11.69 12.19
N HIS A 59 16.10 12.11 11.03
CA HIS A 59 15.31 12.52 9.87
C HIS A 59 14.22 11.49 9.59
N HIS A 60 12.97 11.93 9.51
CA HIS A 60 11.79 11.06 9.50
C HIS A 60 11.78 10.07 8.32
N TYR A 61 12.41 10.41 7.21
CA TYR A 61 12.63 9.49 6.07
C TYR A 61 13.45 8.24 6.44
N VAL A 62 14.52 8.40 7.23
CA VAL A 62 15.44 7.30 7.56
C VAL A 62 15.16 6.68 8.92
N ARG A 63 14.19 7.20 9.69
CA ARG A 63 13.83 6.64 11.00
C ARG A 63 13.43 5.15 10.93
N THR A 64 12.68 4.76 9.90
CA THR A 64 12.33 3.35 9.65
C THR A 64 13.57 2.51 9.34
N LEU A 65 14.50 3.05 8.56
CA LEU A 65 15.78 2.39 8.26
C LEU A 65 16.66 2.27 9.51
N GLU A 66 16.78 3.32 10.32
CA GLU A 66 17.51 3.26 11.59
C GLU A 66 16.93 2.19 12.52
N ASN A 67 15.60 2.13 12.64
CA ASN A 67 14.94 1.06 13.39
C ASN A 67 15.30 -0.32 12.83
N ALA A 68 15.27 -0.51 11.52
CA ALA A 68 15.67 -1.77 10.89
C ALA A 68 17.14 -2.13 11.20
N VAL A 69 18.06 -1.18 11.12
CA VAL A 69 19.47 -1.37 11.50
C VAL A 69 19.61 -1.78 12.96
N LEU A 70 18.89 -1.14 13.87
CA LEU A 70 18.92 -1.46 15.31
C LEU A 70 18.38 -2.87 15.59
N GLN A 71 17.31 -3.29 14.90
CA GLN A 71 16.80 -4.66 14.96
C GLN A 71 17.82 -5.66 14.43
N GLY A 72 18.41 -5.39 13.26
CA GLY A 72 19.47 -6.22 12.67
C GLY A 72 20.67 -6.39 13.59
N GLN A 73 21.12 -5.32 14.27
CA GLN A 73 22.18 -5.40 15.28
C GLN A 73 21.76 -6.24 16.50
N GLY A 74 20.47 -6.20 16.88
CA GLY A 74 19.89 -7.08 17.89
C GLY A 74 20.04 -8.54 17.50
N VAL A 75 19.67 -8.88 16.26
CA VAL A 75 19.82 -10.23 15.70
C VAL A 75 21.29 -10.62 15.59
N TYR A 76 22.19 -9.72 15.18
CA TYR A 76 23.62 -10.02 15.09
C TYR A 76 24.19 -10.48 16.43
N ARG A 77 23.90 -9.75 17.52
CA ARG A 77 24.32 -10.13 18.89
C ARG A 77 23.73 -11.47 19.33
N LEU A 78 22.46 -11.72 19.00
CA LEU A 78 21.83 -13.01 19.24
C LEU A 78 22.56 -14.13 18.46
N ALA A 79 22.88 -13.88 17.20
CA ALA A 79 23.59 -14.82 16.33
C ALA A 79 25.01 -15.12 16.86
N GLU A 80 25.73 -14.12 17.39
CA GLU A 80 27.01 -14.33 18.09
C GLU A 80 26.86 -15.26 19.30
N GLN A 81 25.81 -15.08 20.10
CA GLN A 81 25.53 -15.95 21.24
C GLN A 81 25.19 -17.38 20.82
N LEU A 82 24.42 -17.56 19.75
CA LEU A 82 24.13 -18.87 19.18
C LEU A 82 25.40 -19.55 18.65
N LYS A 83 26.23 -18.81 17.91
CA LYS A 83 27.52 -19.27 17.38
C LYS A 83 28.47 -19.71 18.49
N ALA A 84 28.57 -18.91 19.56
CA ALA A 84 29.38 -19.25 20.74
C ALA A 84 28.91 -20.53 21.46
N ARG A 85 27.62 -20.88 21.33
CA ARG A 85 27.03 -22.14 21.83
C ARG A 85 27.10 -23.30 20.82
N GLY A 86 27.83 -23.12 19.72
CA GLY A 86 28.02 -24.15 18.69
C GLY A 86 26.89 -24.23 17.65
N PHE A 87 25.92 -23.32 17.65
CA PHE A 87 24.88 -23.27 16.62
C PHE A 87 25.30 -22.34 15.48
N VAL A 88 25.53 -22.93 14.30
CA VAL A 88 25.71 -22.21 13.02
C VAL A 88 24.61 -22.71 12.09
N PRO A 89 23.70 -21.87 11.60
CA PRO A 89 22.61 -22.33 10.75
C PRO A 89 23.12 -22.76 9.38
N ASP A 90 22.50 -23.79 8.81
CA ASP A 90 22.63 -24.14 7.38
C ASP A 90 21.72 -23.22 6.55
N VAL A 91 20.55 -22.87 7.10
CA VAL A 91 19.57 -21.96 6.51
C VAL A 91 19.14 -20.91 7.52
N VAL A 92 19.04 -19.66 7.08
CA VAL A 92 18.33 -18.59 7.78
C VAL A 92 17.14 -18.17 6.92
N TYR A 93 15.93 -18.16 7.49
CA TYR A 93 14.73 -17.73 6.79
C TYR A 93 14.02 -16.63 7.58
N GLY A 94 14.05 -15.40 7.05
CA GLY A 94 13.51 -14.24 7.76
C GLY A 94 12.55 -13.40 6.94
N HIS A 95 11.75 -12.59 7.62
CA HIS A 95 10.88 -11.59 7.00
C HIS A 95 11.67 -10.31 6.71
N SER A 96 11.56 -9.84 5.47
CA SER A 96 12.36 -8.75 4.94
C SER A 96 11.79 -7.36 5.29
N GLY A 97 12.68 -6.37 5.39
CA GLY A 97 12.31 -4.95 5.48
C GLY A 97 12.19 -4.39 6.90
N TRP A 98 12.14 -5.23 7.93
CA TRP A 98 12.11 -4.76 9.33
C TRP A 98 13.46 -4.87 10.05
N GLY A 99 14.49 -5.37 9.37
CA GLY A 99 15.85 -5.45 9.91
C GLY A 99 16.40 -6.83 10.28
N PRO A 100 15.62 -7.85 10.69
CA PRO A 100 16.18 -9.08 11.25
C PRO A 100 17.21 -9.80 10.36
N THR A 101 17.08 -9.69 9.05
CA THR A 101 17.91 -10.37 8.04
C THR A 101 19.15 -9.57 7.60
N LEU A 102 19.23 -8.28 7.93
CA LEU A 102 20.17 -7.34 7.30
C LEU A 102 21.64 -7.76 7.38
N PHE A 103 22.07 -8.30 8.52
CA PHE A 103 23.50 -8.60 8.79
C PHE A 103 23.79 -10.10 8.89
N ILE A 104 22.91 -10.94 8.35
CA ILE A 104 23.04 -12.39 8.49
C ILE A 104 24.25 -12.92 7.71
N LYS A 105 24.51 -12.38 6.52
CA LYS A 105 25.67 -12.79 5.71
C LYS A 105 27.01 -12.38 6.34
N ASP A 106 27.05 -11.36 7.20
CA ASP A 106 28.25 -10.98 7.92
C ASP A 106 28.63 -11.98 9.04
N ILE A 107 27.65 -12.51 9.77
CA ILE A 107 27.89 -13.46 10.88
C ILE A 107 27.90 -14.92 10.43
N PHE A 108 27.07 -15.26 9.44
CA PHE A 108 26.88 -16.59 8.86
C PHE A 108 27.00 -16.55 7.32
N PRO A 109 28.19 -16.26 6.76
CA PRO A 109 28.37 -16.10 5.31
C PRO A 109 28.03 -17.35 4.50
N GLN A 110 28.18 -18.53 5.10
CA GLN A 110 27.91 -19.82 4.45
C GLN A 110 26.46 -20.29 4.59
N ALA A 111 25.64 -19.63 5.41
CA ALA A 111 24.24 -19.99 5.55
C ALA A 111 23.45 -19.51 4.32
N LYS A 112 22.52 -20.34 3.84
CA LYS A 112 21.53 -19.90 2.85
C LYS A 112 20.57 -18.91 3.50
N LEU A 113 20.53 -17.68 3.01
CA LEU A 113 19.62 -16.62 3.43
C LEU A 113 18.39 -16.62 2.51
N LEU A 114 17.28 -17.08 3.07
CA LEU A 114 15.96 -17.00 2.47
C LEU A 114 15.22 -15.79 3.05
N CYS A 115 14.53 -15.04 2.20
CA CYS A 115 13.76 -13.87 2.63
C CYS A 115 12.29 -14.00 2.22
N TYR A 116 11.39 -13.69 3.16
CA TYR A 116 9.97 -13.53 2.92
C TYR A 116 9.69 -12.06 2.58
N PHE A 117 9.27 -11.83 1.35
CA PHE A 117 9.06 -10.52 0.72
C PHE A 117 7.56 -10.23 0.62
N GLU A 118 7.01 -9.62 1.65
CA GLU A 118 5.57 -9.39 1.79
C GLU A 118 5.06 -8.19 0.98
N TRP A 119 5.85 -7.11 0.92
CA TRP A 119 5.47 -5.85 0.29
C TRP A 119 6.69 -5.04 -0.16
N PHE A 120 6.54 -4.30 -1.27
CA PHE A 120 7.48 -3.27 -1.72
C PHE A 120 6.69 -1.97 -1.90
N TYR A 121 7.14 -0.89 -1.27
CA TYR A 121 6.35 0.33 -1.14
C TYR A 121 6.44 1.20 -2.39
N HIS A 122 5.29 1.59 -2.92
CA HIS A 122 5.18 2.60 -3.98
C HIS A 122 4.37 3.78 -3.46
N ALA A 123 4.75 4.99 -3.88
CA ALA A 123 3.94 6.17 -3.58
C ALA A 123 2.68 6.23 -4.47
N HIS A 124 2.75 5.65 -5.67
CA HIS A 124 1.67 5.73 -6.65
C HIS A 124 1.20 4.37 -7.15
N GLY A 125 -0.08 4.29 -7.51
CA GLY A 125 -0.69 3.12 -8.15
C GLY A 125 -0.99 1.94 -7.21
N THR A 126 -0.83 2.14 -5.90
CA THR A 126 -1.04 1.10 -4.88
C THR A 126 -1.77 1.69 -3.68
N ASP A 127 -1.34 1.41 -2.45
CA ASP A 127 -2.07 1.69 -1.21
C ASP A 127 -1.98 3.15 -0.75
N ALA A 128 -0.86 3.81 -1.04
CA ALA A 128 -0.53 5.12 -0.51
C ALA A 128 -1.37 6.26 -1.10
N ASP A 129 -1.55 6.30 -2.43
CA ASP A 129 -2.34 7.31 -3.15
C ASP A 129 -3.75 6.84 -3.50
N PHE A 130 -4.17 5.68 -2.97
CA PHE A 130 -5.45 5.05 -3.34
C PHE A 130 -6.67 5.92 -3.03
N ASP A 131 -6.63 6.65 -1.92
CA ASP A 131 -7.76 7.47 -1.46
C ASP A 131 -7.58 8.91 -1.96
N PRO A 132 -8.43 9.39 -2.89
CA PRO A 132 -8.29 10.74 -3.44
C PRO A 132 -8.41 11.86 -2.41
N SER A 133 -9.00 11.57 -1.25
CA SER A 133 -9.13 12.52 -0.13
C SER A 133 -7.85 12.62 0.72
N ASP A 134 -6.99 11.59 0.71
CA ASP A 134 -5.70 11.56 1.41
C ASP A 134 -4.56 11.77 0.40
N ARG A 135 -4.45 13.01 -0.10
CA ARG A 135 -3.42 13.36 -1.10
C ARG A 135 -2.03 13.28 -0.48
N LEU A 136 -1.14 12.57 -1.15
CA LEU A 136 0.28 12.53 -0.78
C LEU A 136 0.96 13.87 -1.02
N SER A 137 1.83 14.25 -0.08
CA SER A 137 2.78 15.33 -0.28
C SER A 137 4.07 14.82 -0.93
N ALA A 138 4.86 15.72 -1.51
CA ALA A 138 6.21 15.36 -1.99
C ALA A 138 7.10 14.77 -0.88
N ASP A 139 6.86 15.19 0.38
CA ASP A 139 7.53 14.63 1.55
C ASP A 139 7.12 13.17 1.81
N ASP A 140 5.82 12.86 1.68
CA ASP A 140 5.33 11.49 1.78
C ASP A 140 5.91 10.58 0.69
N GLU A 141 5.95 11.04 -0.57
CA GLU A 141 6.49 10.27 -1.69
C GLU A 141 7.96 9.87 -1.45
N ALA A 142 8.79 10.84 -1.06
CA ALA A 142 10.20 10.60 -0.75
C ALA A 142 10.37 9.68 0.47
N ARG A 143 9.56 9.88 1.52
CA ARG A 143 9.56 9.03 2.72
C ARG A 143 9.15 7.59 2.42
N ILE A 144 8.13 7.40 1.58
CA ILE A 144 7.64 6.07 1.17
C ILE A 144 8.75 5.33 0.42
N ARG A 145 9.43 5.98 -0.52
CA ARG A 145 10.58 5.39 -1.23
C ARG A 145 11.65 4.89 -0.26
N MET A 146 11.95 5.66 0.78
CA MET A 146 12.98 5.30 1.77
C MET A 146 12.60 4.08 2.63
N LYS A 147 11.31 3.70 2.72
CA LYS A 147 10.91 2.45 3.39
C LYS A 147 11.48 1.20 2.71
N ASN A 148 11.83 1.28 1.43
CA ASN A 148 12.38 0.15 0.68
C ASN A 148 13.88 -0.07 0.91
N ALA A 149 14.58 0.85 1.59
CA ALA A 149 16.02 0.71 1.84
C ALA A 149 16.43 -0.64 2.48
N PRO A 150 15.81 -1.11 3.58
CA PRO A 150 16.15 -2.43 4.14
C PRO A 150 15.71 -3.59 3.23
N ILE A 151 14.62 -3.44 2.48
CA ILE A 151 14.12 -4.47 1.55
C ILE A 151 15.11 -4.67 0.39
N LEU A 152 15.64 -3.58 -0.16
CA LEU A 152 16.65 -3.62 -1.23
C LEU A 152 17.96 -4.29 -0.76
N GLN A 153 18.37 -4.04 0.49
CA GLN A 153 19.52 -4.73 1.08
C GLN A 153 19.29 -6.24 1.21
N ASP A 154 18.09 -6.65 1.61
CA ASP A 154 17.72 -8.07 1.65
C ASP A 154 17.64 -8.69 0.25
N LEU A 155 17.10 -7.99 -0.76
CA LEU A 155 17.03 -8.47 -2.15
C LEU A 155 18.42 -8.69 -2.76
N TYR A 156 19.34 -7.77 -2.46
CA TYR A 156 20.74 -7.90 -2.83
C TYR A 156 21.37 -9.12 -2.17
N SER A 157 21.22 -9.26 -0.84
CA SER A 157 21.97 -10.21 -0.02
C SER A 157 21.39 -11.62 0.05
N CYS A 158 20.09 -11.78 -0.18
CA CYS A 158 19.44 -13.09 -0.11
C CYS A 158 19.85 -13.99 -1.29
N ASP A 159 19.90 -15.29 -1.00
CA ASP A 159 20.10 -16.30 -2.02
C ASP A 159 18.78 -16.55 -2.77
N ARG A 160 17.64 -16.58 -2.05
CA ARG A 160 16.29 -16.73 -2.62
C ARG A 160 15.23 -15.98 -1.82
N GLY A 161 14.20 -15.53 -2.52
CA GLY A 161 13.05 -14.83 -1.98
C GLY A 161 11.74 -15.58 -2.21
N LEU A 162 10.75 -15.34 -1.36
CA LEU A 162 9.39 -15.82 -1.52
C LEU A 162 8.41 -14.69 -1.24
N SER A 163 7.43 -14.50 -2.11
CA SER A 163 6.29 -13.60 -1.91
C SER A 163 5.00 -14.42 -1.90
N PRO A 164 4.01 -14.10 -1.05
CA PRO A 164 2.84 -14.96 -0.87
C PRO A 164 1.85 -14.94 -2.03
N THR A 165 1.83 -13.88 -2.84
CA THR A 165 0.88 -13.72 -3.96
C THR A 165 1.58 -13.12 -5.18
N TYR A 166 0.96 -13.26 -6.35
CA TYR A 166 1.47 -12.66 -7.57
C TYR A 166 1.38 -11.13 -7.52
N TRP A 167 0.29 -10.60 -6.97
CA TRP A 167 0.09 -9.17 -6.71
C TRP A 167 1.24 -8.60 -5.88
N GLN A 168 1.62 -9.27 -4.79
CA GLN A 168 2.69 -8.79 -3.92
C GLN A 168 4.05 -8.88 -4.61
N ARG A 169 4.33 -9.97 -5.35
CA ARG A 169 5.56 -10.08 -6.16
C ARG A 169 5.68 -8.98 -7.22
N GLN A 170 4.58 -8.60 -7.86
CA GLN A 170 4.57 -7.55 -8.89
C GLN A 170 5.00 -6.17 -8.37
N GLN A 171 4.94 -5.94 -7.06
CA GLN A 171 5.39 -4.67 -6.48
C GLN A 171 6.92 -4.56 -6.44
N PHE A 172 7.65 -5.67 -6.52
CA PHE A 172 9.11 -5.66 -6.45
C PHE A 172 9.72 -5.25 -7.81
N PRO A 173 10.93 -4.64 -7.82
CA PRO A 173 11.62 -4.29 -9.06
C PRO A 173 11.85 -5.53 -9.95
N LEU A 174 11.64 -5.38 -11.26
CA LEU A 174 11.65 -6.49 -12.23
C LEU A 174 12.97 -7.25 -12.23
N GLU A 175 14.10 -6.57 -12.00
CA GLU A 175 15.44 -7.14 -11.95
C GLU A 175 15.63 -8.17 -10.82
N TYR A 176 14.75 -8.20 -9.81
CA TYR A 176 14.78 -9.18 -8.72
C TYR A 176 13.71 -10.28 -8.84
N HIS A 177 12.84 -10.23 -9.85
CA HIS A 177 11.74 -11.20 -9.99
C HIS A 177 12.23 -12.64 -10.12
N ASN A 178 13.40 -12.86 -10.71
CA ASN A 178 14.02 -14.18 -10.83
C ASN A 178 14.47 -14.76 -9.47
N LYS A 179 14.72 -13.92 -8.46
CA LYS A 179 15.04 -14.36 -7.09
C LYS A 179 13.79 -14.65 -6.26
N ILE A 180 12.63 -14.10 -6.62
CA ILE A 180 11.40 -14.17 -5.81
C ILE A 180 10.43 -15.20 -6.40
N ALA A 181 10.26 -16.32 -5.70
CA ALA A 181 9.19 -17.28 -5.98
C ALA A 181 7.84 -16.78 -5.43
N VAL A 182 6.73 -17.25 -6.01
CA VAL A 182 5.39 -17.04 -5.44
C VAL A 182 4.91 -18.33 -4.80
N LEU A 183 4.67 -18.30 -3.49
CA LEU A 183 4.10 -19.43 -2.76
C LEU A 183 3.41 -18.90 -1.50
N HIS A 184 2.10 -19.09 -1.40
CA HIS A 184 1.33 -18.64 -0.24
C HIS A 184 1.59 -19.53 0.99
N ASP A 185 1.46 -18.98 2.21
CA ASP A 185 1.71 -19.70 3.47
C ASP A 185 0.72 -20.87 3.72
N GLY A 186 -0.42 -20.83 3.02
CA GLY A 186 -1.54 -21.76 3.14
C GLY A 186 -2.51 -21.47 4.28
N VAL A 187 -3.70 -22.07 4.20
CA VAL A 187 -4.76 -22.03 5.22
C VAL A 187 -5.04 -23.43 5.72
N ASP A 188 -5.17 -23.61 7.03
CA ASP A 188 -5.62 -24.87 7.62
C ASP A 188 -7.11 -25.10 7.31
N THR A 189 -7.38 -25.73 6.18
CA THR A 189 -8.74 -25.98 5.69
C THR A 189 -9.49 -27.03 6.51
N SER A 190 -8.79 -27.77 7.39
CA SER A 190 -9.40 -28.68 8.34
C SER A 190 -10.01 -27.92 9.52
N PHE A 191 -9.31 -26.90 10.01
CA PHE A 191 -9.82 -26.00 11.05
C PHE A 191 -10.84 -25.01 10.48
N PHE A 192 -10.47 -24.28 9.43
CA PHE A 192 -11.38 -23.37 8.71
C PHE A 192 -12.19 -24.15 7.69
N CYS A 193 -13.24 -24.82 8.17
CA CYS A 193 -14.17 -25.58 7.34
C CYS A 193 -15.62 -25.06 7.46
N PRO A 194 -16.47 -25.26 6.44
CA PRO A 194 -17.87 -24.91 6.52
C PRO A 194 -18.62 -25.70 7.60
N LYS A 195 -19.57 -25.05 8.27
CA LYS A 195 -20.52 -25.67 9.20
C LYS A 195 -21.93 -25.20 8.88
N PRO A 196 -22.66 -25.90 7.98
CA PRO A 196 -24.01 -25.51 7.58
C PRO A 196 -24.94 -25.37 8.80
N GLY A 197 -25.72 -24.29 8.85
CA GLY A 197 -26.64 -24.01 9.95
C GLY A 197 -25.95 -23.59 11.27
N ALA A 198 -24.66 -23.23 11.24
CA ALA A 198 -23.98 -22.71 12.41
C ALA A 198 -24.69 -21.47 12.96
N LYS A 199 -24.97 -21.50 14.27
CA LYS A 199 -25.50 -20.37 15.03
C LYS A 199 -24.36 -19.64 15.71
N LEU A 200 -24.50 -18.32 15.91
CA LEU A 200 -23.46 -17.49 16.51
C LEU A 200 -23.71 -17.27 18.00
N VAL A 201 -22.83 -17.82 18.82
CA VAL A 201 -22.76 -17.55 20.27
C VAL A 201 -21.30 -17.29 20.61
N LEU A 202 -21.02 -16.13 21.22
CA LEU A 202 -19.68 -15.68 21.60
C LEU A 202 -19.63 -15.49 23.13
N PRO A 203 -19.32 -16.55 23.89
CA PRO A 203 -19.30 -16.50 25.34
C PRO A 203 -18.30 -15.48 25.91
N SER A 204 -17.16 -15.26 25.23
CA SER A 204 -16.13 -14.35 25.76
C SER A 204 -16.59 -12.90 25.87
N ILE A 205 -17.65 -12.53 25.15
CA ILE A 205 -18.26 -11.19 25.16
C ILE A 205 -19.74 -11.22 25.54
N ASN A 206 -20.25 -12.36 26.02
CA ASN A 206 -21.67 -12.54 26.37
C ASN A 206 -22.65 -12.14 25.26
N LEU A 207 -22.37 -12.55 24.02
CA LEU A 207 -23.23 -12.29 22.86
C LEU A 207 -23.87 -13.59 22.36
N ASP A 208 -25.20 -13.61 22.30
CA ASP A 208 -25.97 -14.71 21.70
C ASP A 208 -26.84 -14.18 20.56
N LEU A 209 -26.51 -14.58 19.33
CA LEU A 209 -27.26 -14.27 18.11
C LEU A 209 -27.80 -15.56 17.47
N SER A 210 -28.01 -16.61 18.25
CA SER A 210 -28.47 -17.92 17.74
C SER A 210 -29.86 -17.88 17.09
N GLN A 211 -30.68 -16.90 17.48
CA GLN A 211 -32.02 -16.67 16.95
C GLN A 211 -32.05 -15.64 15.80
N VAL A 212 -30.90 -15.13 15.37
CA VAL A 212 -30.81 -14.16 14.27
C VAL A 212 -30.54 -14.89 12.97
N ASP A 213 -31.32 -14.58 11.93
CA ASP A 213 -31.20 -15.21 10.61
C ASP A 213 -30.24 -14.45 9.67
N GLU A 214 -30.21 -13.12 9.76
CA GLU A 214 -29.36 -12.25 8.94
C GLU A 214 -28.21 -11.67 9.78
N ILE A 215 -27.02 -12.25 9.65
CA ILE A 215 -25.80 -11.78 10.32
C ILE A 215 -24.78 -11.35 9.26
N VAL A 216 -24.50 -10.06 9.21
CA VAL A 216 -23.40 -9.50 8.40
C VAL A 216 -22.18 -9.30 9.28
N THR A 217 -21.01 -9.71 8.81
CA THR A 217 -19.79 -9.64 9.63
C THR A 217 -18.67 -8.90 8.93
N TYR A 218 -17.82 -8.26 9.71
CA TYR A 218 -16.62 -7.58 9.26
C TYR A 218 -15.50 -7.90 10.25
N ALA A 219 -14.37 -8.43 9.77
CA ALA A 219 -13.27 -8.85 10.64
C ALA A 219 -11.91 -8.37 10.15
N THR A 220 -11.26 -7.53 10.96
CA THR A 220 -9.93 -6.98 10.67
C THR A 220 -9.10 -6.85 11.95
N ARG A 221 -7.81 -6.48 11.81
CA ARG A 221 -6.95 -6.22 12.99
C ARG A 221 -7.35 -4.95 13.74
N GLY A 222 -7.88 -3.97 13.01
CA GLY A 222 -8.15 -2.63 13.52
C GLY A 222 -9.22 -1.93 12.69
N MET A 223 -9.98 -1.06 13.36
CA MET A 223 -11.00 -0.20 12.74
C MET A 223 -10.31 1.00 12.07
N GLU A 224 -9.91 0.83 10.80
CA GLU A 224 -9.11 1.82 10.07
C GLU A 224 -9.49 1.95 8.57
N PRO A 225 -9.11 3.06 7.91
CA PRO A 225 -9.38 3.27 6.48
C PRO A 225 -8.69 2.27 5.55
N TYR A 226 -7.53 1.73 5.93
CA TYR A 226 -6.81 0.75 5.11
C TYR A 226 -7.64 -0.51 4.82
N ARG A 227 -8.54 -0.86 5.74
CA ARG A 227 -9.45 -1.99 5.62
C ARG A 227 -10.91 -1.57 5.44
N GLY A 228 -11.14 -0.36 4.94
CA GLY A 228 -12.46 0.13 4.56
C GLY A 228 -13.45 0.29 5.71
N PHE A 229 -13.00 0.45 6.96
CA PHE A 229 -13.91 0.60 8.10
C PHE A 229 -14.89 1.78 7.92
N PRO A 230 -14.46 2.99 7.47
CA PRO A 230 -15.40 4.07 7.20
C PRO A 230 -16.46 3.71 6.15
N GLN A 231 -16.04 3.12 5.03
CA GLN A 231 -16.92 2.72 3.94
C GLN A 231 -17.93 1.66 4.39
N PHE A 232 -17.49 0.72 5.24
CA PHE A 232 -18.37 -0.29 5.82
C PHE A 232 -19.40 0.30 6.78
N ILE A 233 -19.02 1.23 7.66
CA ILE A 233 -19.98 1.86 8.58
C ILE A 233 -21.04 2.66 7.80
N GLU A 234 -20.65 3.36 6.74
CA GLU A 234 -21.61 4.06 5.88
C GLU A 234 -22.55 3.09 5.16
N ALA A 235 -22.03 1.98 4.61
CA ALA A 235 -22.85 0.93 4.01
C ALA A 235 -23.80 0.27 5.03
N MET A 236 -23.34 0.10 6.27
CA MET A 236 -24.14 -0.44 7.37
C MET A 236 -25.29 0.49 7.75
N ALA A 237 -25.09 1.81 7.75
CA ALA A 237 -26.16 2.78 8.00
C ALA A 237 -27.27 2.65 6.96
N LEU A 238 -26.91 2.49 5.68
CA LEU A 238 -27.86 2.22 4.60
C LEU A 238 -28.58 0.87 4.79
N LEU A 239 -27.83 -0.17 5.16
CA LEU A 239 -28.36 -1.51 5.37
C LEU A 239 -29.38 -1.54 6.50
N GLN A 240 -29.12 -0.86 7.62
CA GLN A 240 -30.03 -0.85 8.79
C GLN A 240 -31.39 -0.23 8.48
N GLN A 241 -31.46 0.74 7.56
CA GLN A 241 -32.71 1.35 7.11
C GLN A 241 -33.55 0.36 6.29
N GLN A 242 -32.90 -0.55 5.56
CA GLN A 242 -33.53 -1.45 4.60
C GLN A 242 -33.76 -2.86 5.18
N ARG A 243 -33.03 -3.23 6.23
CA ARG A 243 -33.06 -4.53 6.90
C ARG A 243 -33.21 -4.37 8.41
N PRO A 244 -34.44 -4.25 8.95
CA PRO A 244 -34.66 -4.04 10.38
C PRO A 244 -34.26 -5.24 11.25
N ASN A 245 -34.21 -6.46 10.69
CA ASN A 245 -33.87 -7.67 11.43
C ASN A 245 -32.41 -8.11 11.25
N CYS A 246 -31.63 -7.41 10.44
CA CYS A 246 -30.21 -7.75 10.22
C CYS A 246 -29.37 -7.26 11.39
N HIS A 247 -28.47 -8.11 11.88
CA HIS A 247 -27.44 -7.78 12.87
C HIS A 247 -26.08 -7.71 12.20
N VAL A 248 -25.21 -6.85 12.73
CA VAL A 248 -23.83 -6.70 12.28
C VAL A 248 -22.86 -7.05 13.40
N VAL A 249 -21.87 -7.89 13.12
CA VAL A 249 -20.78 -8.22 14.05
C VAL A 249 -19.44 -7.73 13.51
N ILE A 250 -18.79 -6.85 14.27
CA ILE A 250 -17.53 -6.19 13.92
C ILE A 250 -16.43 -6.74 14.83
N VAL A 251 -15.55 -7.54 14.25
CA VAL A 251 -14.38 -8.13 14.92
C VAL A 251 -13.15 -7.29 14.58
N GLY A 252 -12.41 -6.89 15.60
CA GLY A 252 -11.22 -6.05 15.48
C GLY A 252 -11.10 -5.05 16.63
N GLU A 253 -9.88 -4.59 16.89
CA GLU A 253 -9.62 -3.62 17.95
C GLU A 253 -9.91 -2.19 17.48
N ASN A 254 -10.26 -1.30 18.41
CA ASN A 254 -10.46 0.12 18.12
C ASN A 254 -9.09 0.84 17.96
N ARG A 255 -8.37 0.53 16.89
CA ARG A 255 -7.04 1.09 16.58
C ARG A 255 -6.74 1.10 15.08
N VAL A 256 -5.72 1.86 14.72
CA VAL A 256 -5.09 1.86 13.39
C VAL A 256 -3.91 0.88 13.39
N ALA A 257 -3.83 -0.02 12.40
CA ALA A 257 -2.74 -0.98 12.28
C ALA A 257 -1.75 -0.66 11.13
N TYR A 258 -2.22 -0.05 10.03
CA TYR A 258 -1.39 0.25 8.84
C TYR A 258 -1.38 1.74 8.48
N GLY A 259 -2.50 2.42 8.65
CA GLY A 259 -2.68 3.82 8.23
C GLY A 259 -2.14 4.88 9.19
N LYS A 260 -2.50 6.13 8.89
CA LYS A 260 -2.29 7.28 9.80
C LYS A 260 -3.37 7.28 10.87
N LYS A 261 -3.02 7.73 12.09
CA LYS A 261 -4.01 8.06 13.12
C LYS A 261 -4.63 9.43 12.81
N LEU A 262 -5.84 9.67 13.32
CA LEU A 262 -6.44 11.00 13.27
C LEU A 262 -5.65 11.98 14.15
N PRO A 263 -5.50 13.26 13.72
CA PRO A 263 -4.64 14.23 14.38
C PRO A 263 -5.16 14.71 15.75
N ASP A 264 -6.47 14.61 15.98
CA ASP A 264 -7.15 15.02 17.22
C ASP A 264 -7.15 13.92 18.31
N GLY A 265 -6.56 12.75 18.01
CA GLY A 265 -6.52 11.61 18.91
C GLY A 265 -7.81 10.77 18.94
N LYS A 266 -8.86 11.16 18.23
CA LYS A 266 -10.07 10.34 18.06
C LYS A 266 -9.75 9.07 17.28
N THR A 267 -10.57 8.06 17.50
CA THR A 267 -10.57 6.82 16.71
C THR A 267 -11.52 6.94 15.52
N TYR A 268 -11.25 6.17 14.46
CA TYR A 268 -12.17 6.11 13.32
C TYR A 268 -13.54 5.56 13.72
N LYS A 269 -13.62 4.68 14.74
CA LYS A 269 -14.89 4.25 15.31
C LYS A 269 -15.70 5.43 15.83
N GLU A 270 -15.11 6.26 16.68
CA GLU A 270 -15.80 7.42 17.27
C GLU A 270 -16.29 8.38 16.19
N VAL A 271 -15.43 8.76 15.24
CA VAL A 271 -15.81 9.66 14.14
C VAL A 271 -16.97 9.10 13.32
N MET A 272 -16.96 7.79 13.02
CA MET A 272 -18.00 7.19 12.21
C MET A 272 -19.32 7.01 12.96
N LEU A 273 -19.29 6.74 14.28
CA LEU A 273 -20.48 6.69 15.12
C LEU A 273 -21.08 8.08 15.42
N GLU A 274 -20.26 9.14 15.42
CA GLU A 274 -20.75 10.52 15.49
C GLU A 274 -21.41 10.95 14.16
N LYS A 275 -20.90 10.44 13.03
CA LYS A 275 -21.34 10.83 11.69
C LYS A 275 -22.64 10.14 11.25
N TYR A 276 -22.85 8.88 11.64
CA TYR A 276 -24.01 8.09 11.22
C TYR A 276 -24.83 7.65 12.43
N ASP A 277 -26.13 7.92 12.38
CA ASP A 277 -27.09 7.45 13.39
C ASP A 277 -27.37 5.96 13.16
N LEU A 278 -26.82 5.13 14.05
CA LEU A 278 -26.88 3.67 13.96
C LEU A 278 -27.64 3.11 15.14
N ASP A 279 -28.50 2.13 14.88
CA ASP A 279 -29.12 1.33 15.93
C ASP A 279 -28.09 0.37 16.51
N LEU A 280 -27.46 0.79 17.62
CA LEU A 280 -26.42 0.04 18.30
C LEU A 280 -26.92 -1.26 18.97
N ASN A 281 -28.23 -1.48 19.10
CA ASN A 281 -28.75 -2.77 19.57
C ASN A 281 -28.51 -3.89 18.54
N ARG A 282 -28.29 -3.52 17.27
CA ARG A 282 -28.04 -4.43 16.16
C ARG A 282 -26.61 -4.39 15.65
N VAL A 283 -25.71 -3.66 16.32
CA VAL A 283 -24.29 -3.58 15.97
C VAL A 283 -23.43 -4.05 17.13
N HIS A 284 -22.69 -5.14 16.91
CA HIS A 284 -21.95 -5.85 17.94
C HIS A 284 -20.45 -5.70 17.70
N PHE A 285 -19.80 -4.83 18.48
CA PHE A 285 -18.34 -4.68 18.45
C PHE A 285 -17.68 -5.75 19.32
N ALA A 286 -17.15 -6.79 18.71
CA ALA A 286 -16.64 -7.98 19.40
C ALA A 286 -15.18 -7.84 19.89
N GLY A 287 -14.43 -6.85 19.40
CA GLY A 287 -13.02 -6.70 19.75
C GLY A 287 -12.15 -7.81 19.16
N TRP A 288 -11.08 -8.19 19.86
CA TRP A 288 -10.26 -9.35 19.51
C TRP A 288 -10.95 -10.64 19.97
N LEU A 289 -10.97 -11.66 19.11
CA LEU A 289 -11.55 -12.96 19.43
C LEU A 289 -10.51 -14.09 19.35
N PRO A 290 -10.62 -15.11 20.21
CA PRO A 290 -9.92 -16.38 20.02
C PRO A 290 -10.30 -17.03 18.67
N TYR A 291 -9.39 -17.80 18.08
CA TYR A 291 -9.59 -18.41 16.75
C TYR A 291 -10.88 -19.25 16.64
N THR A 292 -11.26 -19.96 17.69
CA THR A 292 -12.49 -20.78 17.72
C THR A 292 -13.76 -19.95 17.67
N GLU A 293 -13.75 -18.76 18.27
CA GLU A 293 -14.87 -17.82 18.23
C GLU A 293 -14.89 -17.03 16.92
N TYR A 294 -13.71 -16.62 16.41
CA TYR A 294 -13.58 -16.06 15.08
C TYR A 294 -14.10 -17.01 13.99
N LEU A 295 -13.78 -18.30 14.06
CA LEU A 295 -14.32 -19.32 13.15
C LEU A 295 -15.85 -19.38 13.21
N GLN A 296 -16.45 -19.27 14.40
CA GLN A 296 -17.91 -19.25 14.54
C GLN A 296 -18.53 -18.02 13.88
N VAL A 297 -17.89 -16.84 14.00
CA VAL A 297 -18.32 -15.63 13.29
C VAL A 297 -18.37 -15.89 11.79
N LEU A 298 -17.31 -16.47 11.21
CA LEU A 298 -17.26 -16.77 9.77
C LEU A 298 -18.33 -17.80 9.36
N GLN A 299 -18.48 -18.89 10.13
CA GLN A 299 -19.43 -19.97 9.82
C GLN A 299 -20.89 -19.51 9.89
N ALA A 300 -21.22 -18.62 10.82
CA ALA A 300 -22.57 -18.09 11.01
C ALA A 300 -22.88 -16.86 10.12
N SER A 301 -21.90 -16.33 9.39
CA SER A 301 -22.07 -15.14 8.56
C SER A 301 -22.99 -15.42 7.37
N SER A 302 -24.03 -14.62 7.20
CA SER A 302 -24.85 -14.58 5.98
C SER A 302 -24.09 -13.88 4.84
N ALA A 303 -23.35 -12.82 5.17
CA ALA A 303 -22.34 -12.19 4.30
C ALA A 303 -21.17 -11.66 5.15
N HIS A 304 -19.95 -11.82 4.66
CA HIS A 304 -18.74 -11.32 5.32
C HIS A 304 -18.08 -10.24 4.45
N ILE A 305 -17.81 -9.10 5.05
CA ILE A 305 -17.31 -7.92 4.37
C ILE A 305 -15.80 -7.89 4.49
N TYR A 306 -15.13 -7.92 3.34
CA TYR A 306 -13.68 -7.84 3.25
C TYR A 306 -13.27 -6.66 2.36
N LEU A 307 -13.00 -5.51 2.98
CA LEU A 307 -12.53 -4.33 2.25
C LEU A 307 -11.05 -4.12 2.49
N THR A 308 -10.33 -3.81 1.43
CA THR A 308 -8.93 -3.42 1.52
C THR A 308 -8.54 -2.50 0.37
N ARG A 309 -7.68 -1.53 0.68
CA ARG A 309 -6.86 -0.86 -0.34
C ARG A 309 -6.05 -1.89 -1.13
N PRO A 310 -5.51 -1.55 -2.32
CA PRO A 310 -4.59 -2.41 -3.09
C PRO A 310 -3.25 -2.56 -2.34
N PHE A 311 -3.28 -3.34 -1.28
CA PHE A 311 -2.23 -3.57 -0.29
C PHE A 311 -2.04 -5.09 -0.08
N VAL A 312 -1.27 -5.48 0.94
CA VAL A 312 -1.07 -6.87 1.35
C VAL A 312 -2.40 -7.58 1.58
N LEU A 313 -2.57 -8.69 0.87
CA LEU A 313 -3.71 -9.58 1.00
C LEU A 313 -3.65 -10.32 2.35
N SER A 314 -4.71 -10.20 3.14
CA SER A 314 -4.75 -10.80 4.48
C SER A 314 -5.15 -12.28 4.43
N TRP A 315 -4.59 -13.08 5.33
CA TRP A 315 -5.07 -14.46 5.57
C TRP A 315 -6.56 -14.54 5.89
N SER A 316 -7.12 -13.53 6.56
CA SER A 316 -8.55 -13.51 6.88
C SER A 316 -9.45 -13.61 5.67
N LEU A 317 -9.02 -13.15 4.48
CA LEU A 317 -9.78 -13.39 3.25
C LEU A 317 -9.82 -14.89 2.93
N MET A 318 -8.67 -15.55 2.96
CA MET A 318 -8.54 -16.96 2.65
C MET A 318 -9.27 -17.82 3.69
N GLU A 319 -9.17 -17.47 4.97
CA GLU A 319 -9.90 -18.12 6.08
C GLU A 319 -11.42 -17.99 5.88
N SER A 320 -11.92 -16.80 5.54
CA SER A 320 -13.35 -16.58 5.22
C SER A 320 -13.81 -17.45 4.05
N LEU A 321 -13.09 -17.45 2.92
CA LEU A 321 -13.42 -18.29 1.77
C LEU A 321 -13.31 -19.79 2.10
N ALA A 322 -12.34 -20.19 2.94
CA ALA A 322 -12.14 -21.57 3.39
C ALA A 322 -13.35 -22.07 4.17
N THR A 323 -13.99 -21.23 4.98
CA THR A 323 -15.22 -21.62 5.71
C THR A 323 -16.46 -21.69 4.83
N GLY A 324 -16.34 -21.45 3.51
CA GLY A 324 -17.51 -21.32 2.63
C GLY A 324 -18.35 -20.10 2.99
N CYS A 325 -17.74 -19.09 3.61
CA CYS A 325 -18.39 -17.82 3.86
C CYS A 325 -18.58 -17.08 2.54
N LEU A 326 -19.75 -16.47 2.36
CA LEU A 326 -19.96 -15.57 1.24
C LEU A 326 -19.25 -14.25 1.51
N VAL A 327 -18.23 -13.93 0.73
CA VAL A 327 -17.45 -12.69 0.89
C VAL A 327 -17.96 -11.62 -0.06
N VAL A 328 -18.25 -10.42 0.46
CA VAL A 328 -18.38 -9.18 -0.29
C VAL A 328 -17.05 -8.43 -0.16
N GLY A 329 -16.24 -8.51 -1.20
CA GLY A 329 -14.88 -7.99 -1.28
C GLY A 329 -14.80 -6.63 -1.97
N SER A 330 -13.81 -5.81 -1.62
CA SER A 330 -13.47 -4.64 -2.43
C SER A 330 -12.89 -5.07 -3.78
N ARG A 331 -13.32 -4.44 -4.88
CA ARG A 331 -12.77 -4.62 -6.24
C ARG A 331 -11.40 -3.97 -6.38
N THR A 332 -10.43 -4.50 -5.64
CA THR A 332 -9.03 -4.09 -5.67
C THR A 332 -8.15 -5.25 -6.14
N ALA A 333 -7.02 -4.93 -6.76
CA ALA A 333 -6.11 -5.92 -7.35
C ALA A 333 -5.76 -7.13 -6.45
N PRO A 334 -5.41 -6.98 -5.15
CA PRO A 334 -5.13 -8.13 -4.29
C PRO A 334 -6.33 -9.05 -4.08
N VAL A 335 -7.55 -8.50 -4.02
CA VAL A 335 -8.77 -9.30 -3.83
C VAL A 335 -9.13 -10.02 -5.13
N MET A 336 -8.98 -9.34 -6.27
CA MET A 336 -9.28 -9.89 -7.60
C MET A 336 -8.33 -11.03 -8.03
N GLU A 337 -7.18 -11.21 -7.37
CA GLU A 337 -6.31 -12.38 -7.59
C GLU A 337 -6.96 -13.69 -7.09
N VAL A 338 -7.84 -13.59 -6.10
CA VAL A 338 -8.49 -14.72 -5.43
C VAL A 338 -9.97 -14.81 -5.79
N ILE A 339 -10.67 -13.68 -5.72
CA ILE A 339 -12.11 -13.61 -5.96
C ILE A 339 -12.37 -13.18 -7.39
N GLN A 340 -13.17 -13.98 -8.06
CA GLN A 340 -13.87 -13.61 -9.27
C GLN A 340 -15.34 -13.31 -8.93
N ASP A 341 -15.79 -12.11 -9.30
CA ASP A 341 -17.14 -11.62 -9.01
C ASP A 341 -18.23 -12.56 -9.53
N GLY A 342 -19.21 -12.86 -8.67
CA GLY A 342 -20.34 -13.73 -8.95
C GLY A 342 -20.00 -15.22 -9.04
N VAL A 343 -18.72 -15.62 -8.90
CA VAL A 343 -18.29 -17.02 -9.03
C VAL A 343 -17.92 -17.62 -7.69
N ASN A 344 -16.96 -17.04 -6.99
CA ASN A 344 -16.46 -17.53 -5.70
C ASN A 344 -16.43 -16.43 -4.61
N GLY A 345 -17.08 -15.30 -4.90
CA GLY A 345 -17.33 -14.17 -4.02
C GLY A 345 -18.04 -13.06 -4.79
N LEU A 346 -18.39 -11.97 -4.12
CA LEU A 346 -18.97 -10.77 -4.72
C LEU A 346 -17.98 -9.61 -4.59
N LEU A 347 -17.89 -8.77 -5.62
CA LEU A 347 -17.03 -7.58 -5.63
C LEU A 347 -17.84 -6.29 -5.75
N ALA A 348 -17.49 -5.31 -4.92
CA ALA A 348 -18.03 -3.95 -4.93
C ALA A 348 -16.90 -2.92 -5.05
N ASP A 349 -17.17 -1.74 -5.60
CA ASP A 349 -16.23 -0.62 -5.55
C ASP A 349 -15.97 -0.24 -4.08
N PHE A 350 -14.69 -0.12 -3.72
CA PHE A 350 -14.26 0.27 -2.38
C PHE A 350 -14.88 1.60 -1.97
N PHE A 351 -14.98 2.57 -2.88
CA PHE A 351 -15.48 3.93 -2.59
C PHE A 351 -17.00 4.08 -2.74
N SER A 352 -17.74 2.98 -2.97
CA SER A 352 -19.20 3.00 -3.10
C SER A 352 -19.86 2.24 -1.95
N PRO A 353 -20.14 2.90 -0.81
CA PRO A 353 -20.94 2.32 0.28
C PRO A 353 -22.32 1.82 -0.19
N GLN A 354 -22.91 2.47 -1.19
CA GLN A 354 -24.16 2.02 -1.79
C GLN A 354 -23.98 0.67 -2.49
N GLU A 355 -22.96 0.51 -3.36
CA GLU A 355 -22.70 -0.76 -4.03
C GLU A 355 -22.35 -1.88 -3.03
N ILE A 356 -21.60 -1.55 -1.96
CA ILE A 356 -21.32 -2.48 -0.87
C ILE A 356 -22.63 -2.94 -0.22
N CYS A 357 -23.53 -2.01 0.11
CA CYS A 357 -24.86 -2.31 0.66
C CYS A 357 -25.69 -3.17 -0.31
N ASP A 358 -25.71 -2.84 -1.60
CA ASP A 358 -26.46 -3.56 -2.62
C ASP A 358 -25.98 -5.01 -2.76
N ARG A 359 -24.66 -5.25 -2.72
CA ARG A 359 -24.09 -6.61 -2.72
C ARG A 359 -24.41 -7.39 -1.46
N ILE A 360 -24.45 -6.74 -0.31
CA ILE A 360 -24.93 -7.36 0.94
C ILE A 360 -26.39 -7.76 0.79
N GLN A 361 -27.24 -6.91 0.21
CA GLN A 361 -28.64 -7.24 0.02
C GLN A 361 -28.84 -8.34 -1.02
N GLU A 362 -28.07 -8.35 -2.10
CA GLU A 362 -28.03 -9.45 -3.08
C GLU A 362 -27.74 -10.78 -2.37
N ALA A 363 -26.73 -10.78 -1.50
CA ALA A 363 -26.35 -11.93 -0.69
C ALA A 363 -27.51 -12.42 0.21
N LEU A 364 -28.19 -11.51 0.90
CA LEU A 364 -29.29 -11.84 1.82
C LEU A 364 -30.59 -12.23 1.09
N ASN A 365 -30.86 -11.68 -0.10
CA ASN A 365 -32.07 -11.95 -0.88
C ASN A 365 -32.06 -13.28 -1.61
N HIS A 366 -30.88 -13.84 -1.89
CA HIS A 366 -30.74 -14.98 -2.78
C HIS A 366 -29.88 -16.11 -2.18
N PRO A 367 -30.21 -16.64 -0.99
CA PRO A 367 -29.41 -17.65 -0.32
C PRO A 367 -29.14 -18.89 -1.20
N ASP A 368 -30.12 -19.30 -2.01
CA ASP A 368 -29.97 -20.44 -2.93
C ASP A 368 -28.89 -20.19 -4.01
N LYS A 369 -28.85 -18.98 -4.59
CA LYS A 369 -27.81 -18.61 -5.56
C LYS A 369 -26.45 -18.50 -4.85
N MET A 370 -26.44 -17.93 -3.65
CA MET A 370 -25.22 -17.76 -2.86
C MET A 370 -24.63 -19.10 -2.40
N ALA A 371 -25.43 -20.16 -2.26
CA ALA A 371 -24.93 -21.49 -1.92
C ALA A 371 -23.91 -22.00 -2.96
N GLN A 372 -24.15 -21.74 -4.25
CA GLN A 372 -23.21 -22.12 -5.32
C GLN A 372 -21.90 -21.33 -5.23
N ILE A 373 -22.00 -20.01 -4.98
CA ILE A 373 -20.83 -19.13 -4.82
C ILE A 373 -19.99 -19.55 -3.61
N ARG A 374 -20.64 -19.87 -2.48
CA ARG A 374 -19.99 -20.39 -1.26
C ARG A 374 -19.26 -21.71 -1.48
N ALA A 375 -19.85 -22.63 -2.25
CA ALA A 375 -19.20 -23.89 -2.61
C ALA A 375 -17.94 -23.63 -3.47
N LYS A 376 -18.01 -22.70 -4.42
CA LYS A 376 -16.88 -22.28 -5.25
C LYS A 376 -15.80 -21.52 -4.47
N ALA A 377 -16.17 -20.73 -3.46
CA ALA A 377 -15.25 -20.11 -2.51
C ALA A 377 -14.40 -21.18 -1.80
N ARG A 378 -15.07 -22.20 -1.22
CA ARG A 378 -14.39 -23.33 -0.58
C ARG A 378 -13.48 -24.08 -1.55
N GLN A 379 -13.99 -24.39 -2.75
CA GLN A 379 -13.24 -25.10 -3.79
C GLN A 379 -11.96 -24.34 -4.17
N THR A 380 -12.05 -23.03 -4.35
CA THR A 380 -10.90 -22.17 -4.69
C THR A 380 -9.78 -22.29 -3.64
N ILE A 381 -10.13 -22.27 -2.35
CA ILE A 381 -9.14 -22.41 -1.28
C ILE A 381 -8.55 -23.81 -1.24
N LEU A 382 -9.37 -24.85 -1.36
CA LEU A 382 -8.89 -26.24 -1.40
C LEU A 382 -7.90 -26.48 -2.55
N GLU A 383 -8.12 -25.87 -3.71
CA GLU A 383 -7.28 -26.08 -4.90
C GLU A 383 -5.99 -25.27 -4.90
N ARG A 384 -6.01 -24.06 -4.32
CA ARG A 384 -4.91 -23.08 -4.49
C ARG A 384 -4.21 -22.68 -3.20
N TYR A 385 -4.87 -22.81 -2.05
CA TYR A 385 -4.43 -22.22 -0.79
C TYR A 385 -4.48 -23.19 0.40
N ASP A 386 -4.75 -24.46 0.17
CA ASP A 386 -4.78 -25.47 1.24
C ASP A 386 -3.38 -25.71 1.82
N LEU A 387 -3.24 -25.51 3.13
CA LEU A 387 -1.98 -25.69 3.84
C LEU A 387 -1.42 -27.11 3.66
N ALA A 388 -2.28 -28.13 3.61
CA ALA A 388 -1.83 -29.51 3.43
C ALA A 388 -1.10 -29.74 2.10
N GLN A 389 -1.42 -28.94 1.07
CA GLN A 389 -0.79 -29.00 -0.25
C GLN A 389 0.43 -28.06 -0.36
N LEU A 390 0.35 -26.87 0.24
CA LEU A 390 1.39 -25.85 0.13
C LEU A 390 2.56 -26.07 1.09
N LEU A 391 2.31 -26.60 2.29
CA LEU A 391 3.37 -26.84 3.28
C LEU A 391 4.47 -27.78 2.77
N PRO A 392 4.17 -28.93 2.14
CA PRO A 392 5.22 -29.76 1.51
C PRO A 392 6.04 -29.01 0.46
N GLN A 393 5.39 -28.20 -0.38
CA GLN A 393 6.07 -27.39 -1.41
C GLN A 393 6.99 -26.35 -0.77
N HIS A 394 6.57 -25.73 0.33
CA HIS A 394 7.37 -24.76 1.07
C HIS A 394 8.60 -25.41 1.69
N LEU A 395 8.44 -26.60 2.30
CA LEU A 395 9.54 -27.37 2.86
C LEU A 395 10.55 -27.77 1.77
N GLN A 396 10.05 -28.23 0.61
CA GLN A 396 10.89 -28.55 -0.54
C GLN A 396 11.63 -27.31 -1.03
N TRP A 397 10.95 -26.16 -1.16
CA TRP A 397 11.59 -24.90 -1.57
C TRP A 397 12.74 -24.51 -0.62
N ILE A 398 12.57 -24.64 0.70
CA ILE A 398 13.63 -24.37 1.67
C ILE A 398 14.83 -25.31 1.47
N GLN A 399 14.57 -26.59 1.22
CA GLN A 399 15.59 -27.64 1.13
C GLN A 399 16.30 -27.72 -0.24
N GLN A 400 15.76 -27.07 -1.29
CA GLN A 400 16.35 -27.10 -2.63
C GLN A 400 17.84 -26.69 -2.64
N GLU A 401 18.64 -27.50 -3.33
CA GLU A 401 20.00 -27.16 -3.74
C GLU A 401 19.97 -26.28 -5.00
N ASP A 402 21.00 -25.47 -5.24
CA ASP A 402 21.02 -24.41 -6.27
C ASP A 402 21.11 -24.95 -7.72
N SER A 403 20.59 -26.14 -7.97
CA SER A 403 20.34 -26.65 -9.31
C SER A 403 19.12 -25.94 -9.90
N LYS A 404 19.37 -25.09 -10.92
CA LYS A 404 18.40 -24.43 -11.84
C LYS A 404 16.98 -24.34 -11.28
N LEU A 405 16.55 -23.13 -10.91
CA LEU A 405 15.14 -22.76 -10.66
C LEU A 405 14.21 -23.57 -11.57
N ILE A 406 13.69 -24.68 -11.05
CA ILE A 406 12.58 -25.38 -11.69
C ILE A 406 11.41 -24.46 -11.37
N SER A 407 11.04 -23.62 -12.32
CA SER A 407 9.71 -23.02 -12.33
C SER A 407 8.73 -24.19 -12.31
N PRO A 408 8.02 -24.44 -11.19
CA PRO A 408 6.91 -25.36 -11.28
C PRO A 408 5.88 -24.59 -12.09
N TRP A 409 5.72 -25.05 -13.33
CA TRP A 409 4.43 -25.19 -13.98
C TRP A 409 4.03 -24.16 -15.05
N GLU A 410 3.67 -24.76 -16.19
CA GLU A 410 2.97 -24.24 -17.35
C GLU A 410 1.58 -23.77 -16.94
N GLY A 411 1.15 -22.63 -17.47
CA GLY A 411 -0.06 -21.95 -17.04
C GLY A 411 -1.27 -22.88 -16.90
N THR A 412 -1.97 -22.77 -15.76
CA THR A 412 -3.40 -22.99 -15.78
C THR A 412 -3.93 -21.99 -16.79
N LYS A 413 -4.50 -22.51 -17.87
CA LYS A 413 -5.61 -21.85 -18.53
C LYS A 413 -6.64 -21.56 -17.44
N LEU A 414 -6.66 -20.31 -16.97
CA LEU A 414 -7.90 -19.72 -16.48
C LEU A 414 -8.88 -19.86 -17.64
N GLU A 415 -9.76 -20.85 -17.54
CA GLU A 415 -10.83 -21.04 -18.50
C GLU A 415 -11.58 -19.71 -18.62
N SER A 416 -11.65 -19.25 -19.86
CA SER A 416 -12.41 -18.08 -20.27
C SER A 416 -13.82 -18.16 -19.70
N ILE A 417 -14.16 -17.23 -18.83
CA ILE A 417 -15.56 -16.95 -18.51
C ILE A 417 -16.15 -16.30 -19.75
N ALA A 418 -16.83 -17.12 -20.54
CA ALA A 418 -17.66 -16.63 -21.62
C ALA A 418 -18.75 -15.71 -21.03
N PRO A 419 -18.98 -14.53 -21.61
CA PRO A 419 -20.13 -13.72 -21.25
C PRO A 419 -21.42 -14.46 -21.59
N VAL A 420 -22.37 -14.39 -20.66
CA VAL A 420 -23.73 -14.95 -20.75
C VAL A 420 -24.42 -14.43 -22.01
N GLU A 421 -24.82 -15.34 -22.90
CA GLU A 421 -25.63 -15.06 -24.07
C GLU A 421 -27.04 -14.58 -23.68
N HIS A 422 -27.48 -13.46 -24.25
CA HIS A 422 -28.89 -13.16 -24.43
C HIS A 422 -29.46 -14.06 -25.54
N LYS A 423 -30.51 -14.83 -25.23
CA LYS A 423 -31.26 -15.61 -26.23
C LYS A 423 -31.89 -14.69 -27.27
N GLY A 424 -31.61 -14.95 -28.56
CA GLY A 424 -32.32 -14.38 -29.69
C GLY A 424 -31.93 -14.97 -31.05
N PHE A 425 -32.67 -15.99 -31.49
CA PHE A 425 -32.99 -16.42 -32.86
C PHE A 425 -31.91 -16.52 -33.98
N GLY A 426 -31.75 -17.74 -34.51
CA GLY A 426 -31.90 -17.98 -35.96
C GLY A 426 -30.64 -18.13 -36.84
N GLY A 427 -30.24 -19.40 -37.02
CA GLY A 427 -29.49 -20.02 -38.13
C GLY A 427 -28.84 -19.21 -39.27
N ARG A 428 -27.56 -19.51 -39.55
CA ARG A 428 -27.07 -20.11 -40.82
C ARG A 428 -25.53 -20.15 -40.84
N GLN A 429 -24.98 -21.28 -41.25
CA GLN A 429 -23.59 -21.41 -41.70
C GLN A 429 -23.27 -20.35 -42.76
N LYS A 430 -22.13 -19.65 -42.65
CA LYS A 430 -21.25 -19.33 -43.80
C LYS A 430 -19.95 -18.61 -43.41
N LYS A 431 -18.90 -19.06 -44.11
CA LYS A 431 -17.71 -18.35 -44.61
C LYS A 431 -16.73 -17.74 -43.60
N VAL A 432 -15.56 -18.38 -43.56
CA VAL A 432 -14.26 -17.80 -43.26
C VAL A 432 -14.07 -16.53 -44.09
N ASP A 433 -13.89 -15.39 -43.43
CA ASP A 433 -13.47 -14.15 -44.07
C ASP A 433 -12.05 -13.77 -43.61
N LYS A 434 -11.18 -13.52 -44.59
CA LYS A 434 -9.78 -13.16 -44.43
C LYS A 434 -9.68 -11.65 -44.19
N SER A 435 -9.58 -11.18 -42.94
CA SER A 435 -9.15 -9.80 -42.69
C SER A 435 -8.62 -9.50 -41.28
N SER A 436 -7.96 -10.45 -40.59
CA SER A 436 -7.17 -10.11 -39.39
C SER A 436 -5.69 -10.09 -39.75
N ALA A 437 -5.18 -8.92 -40.13
CA ALA A 437 -3.74 -8.72 -40.24
C ALA A 437 -3.12 -8.92 -38.85
N THR A 438 -2.28 -9.94 -38.72
CA THR A 438 -1.49 -10.19 -37.51
C THR A 438 -0.51 -9.05 -37.31
N LEU A 439 -0.51 -8.41 -36.13
CA LEU A 439 0.26 -7.18 -35.89
C LEU A 439 1.43 -7.38 -34.93
N LEU A 440 1.29 -8.28 -33.96
CA LEU A 440 2.30 -8.47 -32.93
C LEU A 440 2.35 -9.93 -32.52
N GLN A 441 3.53 -10.53 -32.56
CA GLN A 441 3.75 -11.86 -31.98
C GLN A 441 4.47 -11.71 -30.66
N VAL A 442 3.86 -12.20 -29.57
CA VAL A 442 4.48 -12.25 -28.25
C VAL A 442 4.54 -13.72 -27.84
N HIS A 443 5.75 -14.29 -27.79
CA HIS A 443 5.99 -15.73 -27.69
C HIS A 443 5.26 -16.53 -28.79
N ASN A 444 4.37 -17.46 -28.43
CA ASN A 444 3.57 -18.29 -29.35
C ASN A 444 2.17 -17.73 -29.62
N GLN A 445 1.84 -16.54 -29.13
CA GLN A 445 0.54 -15.91 -29.37
C GLN A 445 0.65 -14.82 -30.44
N MET A 446 -0.17 -14.98 -31.48
CA MET A 446 -0.37 -14.01 -32.54
C MET A 446 -1.50 -13.07 -32.14
N LEU A 447 -1.17 -11.81 -31.89
CA LEU A 447 -2.14 -10.79 -31.54
C LEU A 447 -2.63 -10.07 -32.79
N THR A 448 -3.96 -10.01 -32.91
CA THR A 448 -4.66 -9.28 -33.97
C THR A 448 -4.91 -7.84 -33.55
N THR A 449 -5.18 -6.95 -34.52
CA THR A 449 -5.65 -5.57 -34.30
C THR A 449 -6.75 -5.47 -33.24
N GLN A 450 -7.67 -6.44 -33.21
CA GLN A 450 -8.85 -6.44 -32.35
C GLN A 450 -8.52 -6.80 -30.90
N GLU A 451 -7.40 -7.48 -30.65
CA GLU A 451 -6.99 -7.93 -29.32
C GLU A 451 -6.09 -6.92 -28.60
N ILE A 452 -5.37 -6.07 -29.35
CA ILE A 452 -4.40 -5.12 -28.80
C ILE A 452 -5.06 -4.10 -27.86
N ILE A 453 -6.17 -3.47 -28.25
CA ILE A 453 -6.84 -2.45 -27.42
C ILE A 453 -7.38 -3.07 -26.11
N PRO A 454 -8.12 -4.20 -26.12
CA PRO A 454 -8.51 -4.89 -24.90
C PRO A 454 -7.33 -5.26 -23.98
N LEU A 455 -6.20 -5.68 -24.55
CA LEU A 455 -4.99 -6.01 -23.77
C LEU A 455 -4.37 -4.75 -23.16
N LEU A 456 -4.26 -3.66 -23.91
CA LEU A 456 -3.78 -2.37 -23.39
C LEU A 456 -4.65 -1.86 -22.24
N SER A 457 -5.98 -1.99 -22.34
CA SER A 457 -6.90 -1.66 -21.26
C SER A 457 -6.74 -2.60 -20.06
N ARG A 458 -6.67 -3.92 -20.30
CA ARG A 458 -6.52 -4.95 -19.26
C ARG A 458 -5.25 -4.76 -18.43
N TYR A 459 -4.15 -4.39 -19.09
CA TYR A 459 -2.87 -4.14 -18.44
C TYR A 459 -2.68 -2.67 -18.00
N GLN A 460 -3.73 -1.84 -18.08
CA GLN A 460 -3.71 -0.42 -17.74
C GLN A 460 -2.64 0.39 -18.50
N LEU A 461 -2.24 -0.09 -19.67
CA LEU A 461 -1.32 0.58 -20.57
C LEU A 461 -2.03 1.59 -21.47
N LEU A 462 -3.35 1.48 -21.65
CA LEU A 462 -4.12 2.40 -22.50
C LEU A 462 -4.12 3.85 -21.96
N PRO A 463 -4.40 4.13 -20.67
CA PRO A 463 -4.30 5.48 -20.14
C PRO A 463 -2.89 6.07 -20.24
N LYS A 464 -1.87 5.22 -20.04
CA LYS A 464 -0.46 5.61 -20.17
C LYS A 464 -0.11 5.94 -21.62
N LEU A 465 -0.56 5.13 -22.57
CA LEU A 465 -0.36 5.38 -24.00
C LEU A 465 -1.04 6.69 -24.43
N GLN A 466 -2.28 6.93 -23.97
CA GLN A 466 -3.00 8.19 -24.22
C GLN A 466 -2.25 9.40 -23.67
N GLN A 467 -1.70 9.31 -22.46
CA GLN A 467 -0.84 10.34 -21.87
C GLN A 467 0.36 10.66 -22.75
N GLU A 468 1.14 9.64 -23.14
CA GLU A 468 2.33 9.82 -23.95
C GLU A 468 1.99 10.41 -25.34
N MET A 469 0.88 9.98 -25.95
CA MET A 469 0.41 10.52 -27.22
C MET A 469 0.00 11.99 -27.14
N ILE A 470 -0.70 12.41 -26.08
CA ILE A 470 -1.07 13.82 -25.87
C ILE A 470 0.17 14.69 -25.68
N ILE A 471 1.18 14.18 -24.97
CA ILE A 471 2.46 14.88 -24.80
C ILE A 471 3.16 15.04 -26.16
N ASP A 472 3.17 13.99 -26.98
CA ASP A 472 3.76 14.03 -28.32
C ASP A 472 3.01 14.95 -29.27
N GLU A 473 1.68 14.94 -29.21
CA GLU A 473 0.82 15.86 -29.96
C GLU A 473 1.08 17.31 -29.54
N ALA A 474 1.20 17.60 -28.24
CA ALA A 474 1.48 18.93 -27.74
C ALA A 474 2.89 19.42 -28.11
N MET A 475 3.88 18.52 -28.15
CA MET A 475 5.24 18.83 -28.61
C MET A 475 5.33 18.98 -30.14
N SER A 476 4.40 18.40 -30.91
CA SER A 476 4.37 18.48 -32.38
C SER A 476 3.44 19.57 -32.93
N THR A 477 2.41 19.96 -32.19
CA THR A 477 1.36 20.87 -32.64
C THR A 477 1.51 22.25 -32.00
N THR A 478 2.45 23.07 -32.50
CA THR A 478 2.38 24.55 -32.41
C THR A 478 3.35 25.19 -33.41
N GLY A 479 2.82 25.99 -34.34
CA GLY A 479 3.62 26.74 -35.33
C GLY A 479 4.64 27.69 -34.70
N PHE A 480 5.70 28.06 -35.45
CA PHE A 480 6.88 28.89 -35.06
C PHE A 480 7.62 28.51 -33.75
N ALA A 481 7.04 27.74 -32.83
CA ALA A 481 7.62 27.28 -31.58
C ALA A 481 8.20 25.85 -31.65
N TYR A 482 7.90 25.06 -32.69
CA TYR A 482 8.47 23.71 -32.86
C TYR A 482 10.01 23.69 -32.78
N ALA A 483 10.69 24.72 -33.29
CA ALA A 483 12.14 24.87 -33.19
C ALA A 483 12.67 25.17 -31.76
N SER A 484 11.80 25.56 -30.83
CA SER A 484 12.18 25.85 -29.43
C SER A 484 12.23 24.60 -28.54
N PHE A 485 11.71 23.47 -29.02
CA PHE A 485 11.69 22.19 -28.31
C PHE A 485 12.69 21.17 -28.86
N THR A 486 13.31 21.45 -30.02
CA THR A 486 14.33 20.58 -30.59
C THR A 486 15.62 20.63 -29.78
N CYS A 487 16.30 19.49 -29.68
CA CYS A 487 17.64 19.41 -29.08
C CYS A 487 18.69 19.86 -30.10
N SER A 488 19.63 20.71 -29.67
CA SER A 488 20.84 21.02 -30.45
C SER A 488 21.70 19.77 -30.63
N SER A 489 22.61 19.76 -31.59
CA SER A 489 23.52 18.62 -31.81
C SER A 489 24.34 18.25 -30.57
N GLU A 490 24.73 19.25 -29.77
CA GLU A 490 25.45 19.04 -28.50
C GLU A 490 24.55 18.41 -27.43
N GLU A 491 23.30 18.87 -27.31
CA GLU A 491 22.32 18.30 -26.39
C GLU A 491 21.95 16.86 -26.78
N GLN A 492 21.80 16.60 -28.08
CA GLN A 492 21.57 15.25 -28.62
C GLN A 492 22.74 14.33 -28.27
N ALA A 493 23.98 14.75 -28.52
CA ALA A 493 25.17 13.97 -28.19
C ALA A 493 25.28 13.69 -26.70
N ARG A 494 24.98 14.69 -25.84
CA ARG A 494 24.98 14.51 -24.38
C ARG A 494 23.90 13.54 -23.92
N CYS A 495 22.65 13.72 -24.34
CA CYS A 495 21.55 12.82 -24.00
C CYS A 495 21.82 11.39 -24.50
N TYR A 496 22.40 11.25 -25.69
CA TYR A 496 22.81 9.98 -26.25
C TYR A 496 23.87 9.29 -25.37
N GLN A 497 24.91 10.01 -24.96
CA GLN A 497 25.96 9.49 -24.07
C GLN A 497 25.42 9.12 -22.68
N GLU A 498 24.60 9.98 -22.07
CA GLU A 498 23.97 9.73 -20.77
C GLU A 498 23.07 8.49 -20.84
N PHE A 499 22.27 8.35 -21.91
CA PHE A 499 21.41 7.20 -22.12
C PHE A 499 22.22 5.90 -22.33
N CYS A 500 23.32 5.96 -23.09
CA CYS A 500 24.23 4.83 -23.25
C CYS A 500 24.86 4.43 -21.91
N GLN A 501 25.30 5.39 -21.09
CA GLN A 501 25.90 5.11 -19.78
C GLN A 501 24.88 4.48 -18.82
N GLN A 502 23.65 5.00 -18.77
CA GLN A 502 22.58 4.47 -17.91
C GLN A 502 22.19 3.05 -18.28
N ASN A 503 22.21 2.71 -19.57
CA ASN A 503 21.86 1.39 -20.09
C ASN A 503 23.08 0.47 -20.31
N GLN A 504 24.28 0.87 -19.84
CA GLN A 504 25.52 0.12 -19.96
C GLN A 504 25.93 -0.22 -21.42
N LEU A 505 25.58 0.64 -22.37
CA LEU A 505 25.90 0.50 -23.80
C LEU A 505 27.22 1.21 -24.11
N LEU A 506 28.32 0.67 -23.58
CA LEU A 506 29.64 1.32 -23.62
C LEU A 506 30.42 1.03 -24.90
N SER A 507 30.02 0.01 -25.65
CA SER A 507 30.56 -0.33 -26.96
C SER A 507 29.48 -0.33 -28.05
N GLU A 508 29.92 -0.15 -29.30
CA GLU A 508 29.05 -0.20 -30.46
C GLU A 508 28.37 -1.57 -30.63
N VAL A 509 29.07 -2.65 -30.27
CA VAL A 509 28.54 -4.03 -30.33
C VAL A 509 27.40 -4.23 -29.33
N GLU A 510 27.56 -3.75 -28.09
CA GLU A 510 26.51 -3.81 -27.07
C GLU A 510 25.29 -2.98 -27.49
N ARG A 511 25.51 -1.79 -28.07
CA ARG A 511 24.43 -0.95 -28.60
C ARG A 511 23.66 -1.64 -29.71
N GLN A 512 24.35 -2.18 -30.73
CA GLN A 512 23.69 -2.87 -31.84
C GLN A 512 22.91 -4.10 -31.36
N THR A 513 23.46 -4.84 -30.40
CA THR A 513 22.77 -5.99 -29.78
C THR A 513 21.50 -5.54 -29.04
N TRP A 514 21.58 -4.45 -28.29
CA TRP A 514 20.45 -3.89 -27.56
C TRP A 514 19.36 -3.37 -28.50
N LEU A 515 19.72 -2.66 -29.58
CA LEU A 515 18.78 -2.18 -30.60
C LEU A 515 18.02 -3.34 -31.27
N GLN A 516 18.73 -4.43 -31.58
CA GLN A 516 18.13 -5.65 -32.13
C GLN A 516 17.18 -6.33 -31.14
N GLN A 517 17.57 -6.43 -29.86
CA GLN A 517 16.73 -7.03 -28.82
C GLN A 517 15.46 -6.22 -28.54
N GLN A 518 15.56 -4.89 -28.57
CA GLN A 518 14.42 -3.99 -28.35
C GLN A 518 13.59 -3.76 -29.61
N ASN A 519 14.07 -4.22 -30.78
CA ASN A 519 13.45 -4.03 -32.09
C ASN A 519 13.18 -2.53 -32.40
N ILE A 520 14.18 -1.67 -32.12
CA ILE A 520 14.11 -0.24 -32.41
C ILE A 520 15.26 0.21 -33.30
N SER A 521 15.02 1.23 -34.13
CA SER A 521 16.04 1.83 -35.00
C SER A 521 16.96 2.80 -34.25
N GLU A 522 18.11 3.14 -34.84
CA GLU A 522 19.01 4.18 -34.31
C GLU A 522 18.31 5.55 -34.21
N THR A 523 17.35 5.84 -35.10
CA THR A 523 16.54 7.06 -35.02
C THR A 523 15.57 7.04 -33.85
N GLN A 524 14.91 5.92 -33.57
CA GLN A 524 14.04 5.75 -32.40
C GLN A 524 14.84 5.77 -31.09
N PHE A 525 16.07 5.23 -31.11
CA PHE A 525 16.99 5.31 -29.99
C PHE A 525 17.32 6.75 -29.60
N LEU A 526 17.67 7.59 -30.58
CA LEU A 526 17.94 9.00 -30.34
C LEU A 526 16.68 9.75 -29.86
N ASP A 527 15.51 9.41 -30.41
CA ASP A 527 14.23 9.97 -29.98
C ASP A 527 13.93 9.66 -28.50
N LEU A 528 14.14 8.40 -28.08
CA LEU A 528 14.02 7.98 -26.68
C LEU A 528 15.03 8.69 -25.77
N ALA A 529 16.29 8.75 -26.18
CA ALA A 529 17.35 9.38 -25.38
C ALA A 529 17.09 10.88 -25.15
N THR A 530 16.48 11.56 -26.12
CA THR A 530 16.22 13.01 -26.07
C THR A 530 14.84 13.37 -25.54
N ARG A 531 13.91 12.40 -25.41
CA ARG A 531 12.50 12.61 -25.03
C ARG A 531 12.35 13.46 -23.76
N ASN A 532 13.02 13.08 -22.68
CA ASN A 532 12.90 13.79 -21.40
C ASN A 532 13.35 15.25 -21.49
N LEU A 533 14.44 15.52 -22.21
CA LEU A 533 14.91 16.90 -22.40
C LEU A 533 13.91 17.74 -23.21
N ARG A 534 13.29 17.15 -24.24
CA ARG A 534 12.24 17.82 -25.03
C ARG A 534 11.02 18.16 -24.17
N ILE A 535 10.60 17.25 -23.29
CA ILE A 535 9.52 17.50 -22.33
C ILE A 535 9.90 18.63 -21.37
N GLU A 536 11.13 18.67 -20.86
CA GLU A 536 11.59 19.76 -19.98
C GLU A 536 11.65 21.11 -20.70
N LYS A 537 12.10 21.14 -21.96
CA LYS A 537 12.05 22.34 -22.79
C LYS A 537 10.61 22.78 -23.05
N PHE A 538 9.71 21.83 -23.33
CA PHE A 538 8.28 22.08 -23.48
C PHE A 538 7.70 22.74 -22.23
N LYS A 539 7.95 22.17 -21.04
CA LYS A 539 7.49 22.76 -19.77
C LYS A 539 7.98 24.20 -19.61
N LYS A 540 9.29 24.41 -19.84
CA LYS A 540 9.91 25.74 -19.69
C LYS A 540 9.35 26.76 -20.69
N ALA A 541 9.13 26.42 -21.96
CA ALA A 541 8.59 27.39 -22.91
C ALA A 541 7.09 27.67 -22.66
N THR A 542 6.32 26.65 -22.26
CA THR A 542 4.87 26.78 -22.05
C THR A 542 4.52 27.55 -20.77
N TRP A 543 5.25 27.31 -19.67
CA TRP A 543 4.92 27.89 -18.36
C TRP A 543 6.02 28.71 -17.71
N GLY A 544 7.26 28.68 -18.23
CA GLY A 544 8.42 29.34 -17.61
C GLY A 544 8.21 30.83 -17.35
N SER A 545 7.62 31.55 -18.31
CA SER A 545 7.30 32.98 -18.17
C SER A 545 6.21 33.29 -17.13
N LYS A 546 5.38 32.30 -16.80
CA LYS A 546 4.29 32.44 -15.80
C LYS A 546 4.74 32.06 -14.39
N LEU A 547 5.91 31.43 -14.23
CA LEU A 547 6.39 30.92 -12.94
C LEU A 547 6.52 32.01 -11.89
N GLU A 548 7.01 33.21 -12.24
CA GLU A 548 7.19 34.27 -11.26
C GLU A 548 5.85 34.77 -10.70
N SER A 549 4.85 34.94 -11.56
CA SER A 549 3.50 35.33 -11.15
C SER A 549 2.84 34.23 -10.33
N HIS A 550 2.93 32.98 -10.80
CA HIS A 550 2.38 31.82 -10.10
C HIS A 550 3.04 31.59 -8.73
N PHE A 551 4.37 31.73 -8.67
CA PHE A 551 5.12 31.67 -7.42
C PHE A 551 4.69 32.78 -6.46
N ARG A 552 4.52 34.03 -6.91
CA ARG A 552 4.03 35.12 -6.05
C ARG A 552 2.65 34.83 -5.46
N GLN A 553 1.74 34.26 -6.25
CA GLN A 553 0.40 33.86 -5.77
C GLN A 553 0.46 32.75 -4.72
N LEU A 554 1.35 31.78 -4.92
CA LEU A 554 1.53 30.66 -4.00
C LEU A 554 2.47 30.96 -2.84
N LYS A 555 3.25 32.05 -2.91
CA LYS A 555 4.30 32.37 -1.93
C LYS A 555 3.78 32.36 -0.49
N PRO A 556 2.60 32.91 -0.15
CA PRO A 556 2.06 32.81 1.21
C PRO A 556 1.79 31.37 1.69
N GLN A 557 1.56 30.43 0.76
CA GLN A 557 1.36 29.00 1.04
C GLN A 557 2.69 28.21 1.03
N LEU A 558 3.75 28.79 0.47
CA LEU A 558 5.08 28.19 0.37
C LEU A 558 6.04 28.68 1.46
N ASP A 559 5.81 29.91 1.97
CA ASP A 559 6.56 30.46 3.09
C ASP A 559 6.37 29.56 4.32
N GLN A 560 7.48 29.30 5.03
CA GLN A 560 7.48 28.43 6.20
C GLN A 560 7.81 29.20 7.46
N VAL A 561 7.33 28.71 8.58
CA VAL A 561 7.57 29.28 9.91
C VAL A 561 7.96 28.19 10.90
N VAL A 562 8.82 28.58 11.84
CA VAL A 562 9.06 27.89 13.11
C VAL A 562 8.57 28.83 14.20
N TYR A 563 7.73 28.36 15.10
CA TYR A 563 7.15 29.17 16.16
C TYR A 563 6.93 28.34 17.43
N SER A 564 6.94 29.02 18.57
CA SER A 564 6.61 28.45 19.86
C SER A 564 5.16 28.77 20.21
N LEU A 565 4.44 27.80 20.77
CA LEU A 565 3.01 27.88 21.08
C LEU A 565 2.72 27.35 22.49
N ILE A 566 1.89 28.08 23.22
CA ILE A 566 1.20 27.60 24.42
C ILE A 566 -0.30 27.75 24.16
N ARG A 567 -1.08 26.71 24.43
CA ARG A 567 -2.54 26.77 24.40
C ARG A 567 -3.12 26.41 25.76
N ILE A 568 -4.07 27.21 26.23
CA ILE A 568 -4.76 26.99 27.51
C ILE A 568 -6.21 27.47 27.39
N ARG A 569 -7.15 26.85 28.10
CA ARG A 569 -8.57 27.24 28.07
C ARG A 569 -8.90 28.46 28.93
N ASP A 570 -8.14 28.67 30.00
CA ASP A 570 -8.35 29.78 30.93
C ASP A 570 -7.60 31.04 30.46
N GLY A 571 -8.36 32.10 30.16
CA GLY A 571 -7.82 33.37 29.70
C GLY A 571 -7.06 34.15 30.78
N ALA A 572 -7.46 34.03 32.05
CA ALA A 572 -6.75 34.69 33.15
C ALA A 572 -5.36 34.04 33.35
N ALA A 573 -5.31 32.70 33.30
CA ALA A 573 -4.06 31.96 33.33
C ALA A 573 -3.19 32.27 32.10
N ALA A 574 -3.77 32.38 30.91
CA ALA A 574 -3.02 32.78 29.71
C ALA A 574 -2.36 34.16 29.87
N GLN A 575 -3.07 35.11 30.47
CA GLN A 575 -2.56 36.46 30.72
C GLN A 575 -1.41 36.47 31.72
N GLU A 576 -1.53 35.70 32.81
CA GLU A 576 -0.45 35.52 33.79
C GLU A 576 0.79 34.91 33.14
N LEU A 577 0.64 33.80 32.42
CA LEU A 577 1.75 33.13 31.75
C LEU A 577 2.45 34.02 30.72
N TYR A 578 1.69 34.86 30.01
CA TYR A 578 2.26 35.84 29.09
C TYR A 578 3.15 36.86 29.80
N PHE A 579 2.73 37.40 30.95
CA PHE A 579 3.55 38.34 31.71
C PHE A 579 4.83 37.69 32.25
N ARG A 580 4.74 36.46 32.77
CA ARG A 580 5.92 35.69 33.21
C ARG A 580 6.95 35.50 32.08
N LEU A 581 6.46 35.22 30.86
CA LEU A 581 7.30 35.09 29.68
C LEU A 581 7.88 36.42 29.21
N LEU A 582 7.12 37.51 29.34
CA LEU A 582 7.55 38.87 28.97
C LEU A 582 8.64 39.39 29.92
N GLU A 583 8.51 39.09 31.21
CA GLU A 583 9.46 39.47 32.27
C GLU A 583 10.67 38.53 32.35
N GLY A 584 10.63 37.40 31.62
CA GLY A 584 11.73 36.44 31.55
C GLY A 584 11.89 35.58 32.81
N GLU A 585 10.84 35.46 33.63
CA GLU A 585 10.86 34.64 34.86
C GLU A 585 11.05 33.15 34.57
N GLN A 586 10.51 32.68 33.45
CA GLN A 586 10.62 31.29 32.98
C GLN A 586 10.83 31.26 31.46
N SER A 587 11.49 30.22 30.95
CA SER A 587 11.62 30.04 29.51
C SER A 587 10.31 29.59 28.88
N PHE A 588 10.09 29.92 27.61
CA PHE A 588 8.92 29.48 26.85
C PHE A 588 8.74 27.96 26.90
N ALA A 589 9.85 27.21 26.81
CA ALA A 589 9.82 25.76 26.80
C ALA A 589 9.38 25.15 28.16
N GLU A 590 9.76 25.78 29.27
CA GLU A 590 9.31 25.36 30.61
C GLU A 590 7.83 25.63 30.80
N VAL A 591 7.38 26.84 30.44
CA VAL A 591 5.96 27.22 30.53
C VAL A 591 5.11 26.32 29.63
N ALA A 592 5.55 26.05 28.41
CA ALA A 592 4.84 25.18 27.49
C ALA A 592 4.73 23.73 27.99
N LYS A 593 5.82 23.16 28.54
CA LYS A 593 5.80 21.80 29.12
C LYS A 593 4.85 21.68 30.31
N GLN A 594 4.79 22.71 31.13
CA GLN A 594 4.04 22.68 32.39
C GLN A 594 2.57 23.03 32.22
N TYR A 595 2.24 23.98 31.33
CA TYR A 595 0.92 24.59 31.28
C TYR A 595 0.20 24.45 29.94
N SER A 596 0.90 24.13 28.85
CA SER A 596 0.21 23.96 27.56
C SER A 596 -0.63 22.68 27.57
N GLN A 597 -1.86 22.80 27.10
CA GLN A 597 -2.85 21.72 27.05
C GLN A 597 -2.90 21.04 25.66
N GLY A 598 -1.98 21.42 24.75
CA GLY A 598 -1.83 20.84 23.42
C GLY A 598 -0.65 19.87 23.30
N SER A 599 -0.56 19.17 22.18
CA SER A 599 0.53 18.22 21.90
C SER A 599 1.91 18.88 21.88
N GLU A 600 1.98 20.19 21.61
CA GLU A 600 3.22 20.96 21.64
C GLU A 600 3.87 21.04 23.04
N ALA A 601 3.16 20.73 24.12
CA ALA A 601 3.77 20.62 25.45
C ALA A 601 4.95 19.62 25.46
N GLN A 602 4.87 18.56 24.66
CA GLN A 602 5.91 17.53 24.55
C GLN A 602 7.19 18.05 23.87
N THR A 603 7.08 19.06 23.01
CA THR A 603 8.20 19.67 22.29
C THR A 603 8.67 20.97 22.93
N GLY A 604 8.20 21.30 24.14
CA GLY A 604 8.48 22.60 24.76
C GLY A 604 7.85 23.76 23.99
N GLY A 605 6.71 23.54 23.35
CA GLY A 605 5.96 24.52 22.59
C GLY A 605 6.47 24.73 21.16
N LEU A 606 7.63 24.19 20.78
CA LEU A 606 8.24 24.43 19.47
C LEU A 606 7.52 23.65 18.36
N ILE A 607 7.12 24.36 17.30
CA ILE A 607 6.42 23.85 16.12
C ILE A 607 7.11 24.37 14.86
N GLY A 608 7.44 23.49 13.92
CA GLY A 608 8.00 23.84 12.61
C GLY A 608 9.26 23.05 12.23
N PRO A 609 9.80 23.27 11.01
CA PRO A 609 9.30 24.18 9.98
C PRO A 609 8.00 23.66 9.34
N VAL A 610 6.97 24.49 9.26
CA VAL A 610 5.67 24.19 8.62
C VAL A 610 5.26 25.34 7.69
N ALA A 611 4.46 25.06 6.67
CA ALA A 611 3.93 26.09 5.79
C ALA A 611 3.04 27.07 6.59
N LEU A 612 3.11 28.36 6.25
CA LEU A 612 2.32 29.40 6.90
C LEU A 612 0.80 29.20 6.72
N SER A 613 0.39 28.41 5.71
CA SER A 613 -1.00 27.99 5.49
C SER A 613 -1.45 26.81 6.37
N THR A 614 -0.55 26.16 7.12
CA THR A 614 -0.87 25.04 8.02
C THR A 614 -1.59 25.46 9.31
N PRO A 615 -1.14 26.49 10.07
CA PRO A 615 -1.86 26.92 11.28
C PRO A 615 -3.22 27.56 10.96
N HIS A 616 -4.08 27.70 11.99
CA HIS A 616 -5.37 28.40 11.87
C HIS A 616 -5.18 29.81 11.26
N PRO A 617 -6.07 30.32 10.38
CA PRO A 617 -5.85 31.59 9.66
C PRO A 617 -5.52 32.79 10.54
N GLN A 618 -6.13 32.91 11.72
CA GLN A 618 -5.79 33.96 12.68
C GLN A 618 -4.38 33.81 13.26
N LEU A 619 -3.94 32.59 13.54
CA LEU A 619 -2.57 32.30 13.99
C LEU A 619 -1.56 32.55 12.87
N ALA A 620 -1.88 32.16 11.64
CA ALA A 620 -1.08 32.46 10.46
C ALA A 620 -0.88 33.97 10.28
N CYS A 621 -1.94 34.77 10.48
CA CYS A 621 -1.87 36.23 10.42
C CYS A 621 -0.91 36.80 11.50
N ILE A 622 -1.02 36.32 12.74
CA ILE A 622 -0.10 36.71 13.82
C ILE A 622 1.35 36.39 13.46
N LEU A 623 1.61 35.17 12.99
CA LEU A 623 2.96 34.72 12.62
C LEU A 623 3.53 35.50 11.43
N ALA A 624 2.70 35.85 10.44
CA ALA A 624 3.10 36.63 9.29
C ALA A 624 3.51 38.06 9.63
N LEU A 625 2.89 38.64 10.66
CA LEU A 625 3.14 40.02 11.11
C LEU A 625 4.18 40.10 12.23
N SER A 626 4.57 38.97 12.83
CA SER A 626 5.53 38.91 13.93
C SER A 626 6.98 38.93 13.43
N GLN A 627 7.88 39.50 14.23
CA GLN A 627 9.32 39.36 14.04
C GLN A 627 9.85 38.11 14.78
N PRO A 628 10.91 37.45 14.29
CA PRO A 628 11.57 36.39 15.04
C PRO A 628 11.96 36.84 16.45
N GLY A 629 11.61 36.03 17.46
CA GLY A 629 11.75 36.32 18.89
C GLY A 629 10.57 37.10 19.49
N GLN A 630 9.64 37.63 18.71
CA GLN A 630 8.54 38.45 19.20
C GLN A 630 7.45 37.58 19.86
N LEU A 631 7.22 37.81 21.15
CA LEU A 631 6.11 37.23 21.90
C LEU A 631 4.81 38.00 21.60
N SER A 632 3.77 37.28 21.21
CA SER A 632 2.44 37.83 20.95
C SER A 632 1.56 37.74 22.21
N PRO A 633 0.68 38.73 22.45
CA PRO A 633 -0.27 38.70 23.56
C PRO A 633 -1.24 37.52 23.41
N PRO A 634 -1.81 37.02 24.53
CA PRO A 634 -2.79 35.95 24.51
C PRO A 634 -3.93 36.27 23.56
N THR A 635 -4.11 35.42 22.55
CA THR A 635 -5.18 35.59 21.56
C THR A 635 -6.16 34.45 21.67
N ASN A 636 -7.44 34.77 21.82
CA ASN A 636 -8.50 33.76 21.82
C ASN A 636 -8.81 33.30 20.39
N ILE A 637 -8.74 32.00 20.16
CA ILE A 637 -9.12 31.33 18.90
C ILE A 637 -9.95 30.10 19.26
N GLY A 638 -11.27 30.20 19.07
CA GLY A 638 -12.21 29.17 19.53
C GLY A 638 -12.15 29.01 21.05
N ASP A 639 -12.07 27.76 21.52
CA ASP A 639 -12.02 27.45 22.97
C ASP A 639 -10.64 27.65 23.61
N TRP A 640 -9.67 28.19 22.87
CA TRP A 640 -8.28 28.27 23.30
C TRP A 640 -7.76 29.69 23.35
N TRP A 641 -7.01 30.00 24.40
CA TRP A 641 -6.11 31.14 24.48
C TRP A 641 -4.72 30.72 24.07
N LEU A 642 -4.16 31.39 23.05
CA LEU A 642 -2.86 31.07 22.48
C LEU A 642 -1.84 32.14 22.84
N ILE A 643 -0.69 31.72 23.35
CA ILE A 643 0.51 32.55 23.46
C ILE A 643 1.50 32.04 22.44
N VAL A 644 2.01 32.94 21.60
CA VAL A 644 2.77 32.57 20.40
C VAL A 644 4.05 33.38 20.35
N ARG A 645 5.16 32.75 19.97
CA ARG A 645 6.39 33.46 19.61
C ARG A 645 6.90 32.95 18.28
N LEU A 646 7.07 33.82 17.30
CA LEU A 646 7.73 33.42 16.05
C LEU A 646 9.21 33.15 16.36
N GLU A 647 9.74 31.98 15.99
CA GLU A 647 11.15 31.65 16.20
C GLU A 647 11.96 31.89 14.92
N LYS A 648 11.39 31.53 13.76
CA LYS A 648 12.04 31.70 12.47
C LYS A 648 11.01 31.84 11.36
N PHE A 649 11.21 32.82 10.48
CA PHE A 649 10.52 32.92 9.19
C PHE A 649 11.46 32.42 8.09
N ILE A 650 10.98 31.50 7.26
CA ILE A 650 11.75 30.89 6.16
C ILE A 650 11.02 31.25 4.87
N PRO A 651 11.45 32.30 4.16
CA PRO A 651 10.80 32.70 2.92
C PRO A 651 11.06 31.65 1.84
N ALA A 652 10.02 31.27 1.11
CA ALA A 652 10.17 30.51 -0.11
C ALA A 652 10.99 31.32 -1.11
N GLN A 653 11.88 30.64 -1.84
CA GLN A 653 12.69 31.22 -2.90
C GLN A 653 12.35 30.52 -4.22
N LEU A 654 12.33 31.29 -5.32
CA LEU A 654 12.15 30.75 -6.66
C LEU A 654 13.50 30.32 -7.25
N ASP A 655 14.18 29.43 -6.53
CA ASP A 655 15.39 28.76 -6.98
C ASP A 655 15.09 27.70 -8.05
N GLU A 656 16.13 27.13 -8.67
CA GLU A 656 15.95 26.11 -9.72
C GLU A 656 15.12 24.90 -9.26
N PRO A 657 15.32 24.34 -8.04
CA PRO A 657 14.45 23.30 -7.51
C PRO A 657 12.97 23.73 -7.43
N MET A 658 12.67 24.93 -6.93
CA MET A 658 11.30 25.44 -6.85
C MET A 658 10.71 25.68 -8.24
N ARG A 659 11.51 26.21 -9.19
CA ARG A 659 11.10 26.38 -10.59
C ARG A 659 10.71 25.05 -11.22
N GLN A 660 11.53 24.01 -11.05
CA GLN A 660 11.25 22.66 -11.53
C GLN A 660 9.98 22.07 -10.91
N ARG A 661 9.81 22.23 -9.59
CA ARG A 661 8.61 21.78 -8.88
C ARG A 661 7.34 22.43 -9.45
N LEU A 662 7.33 23.75 -9.61
CA LEU A 662 6.18 24.48 -10.13
C LEU A 662 5.89 24.14 -11.60
N LEU A 663 6.92 23.96 -12.43
CA LEU A 663 6.76 23.49 -13.81
C LEU A 663 6.11 22.11 -13.86
N ASN A 664 6.56 21.18 -13.03
CA ASN A 664 5.98 19.84 -12.96
C ASN A 664 4.53 19.86 -12.47
N GLN A 665 4.19 20.73 -11.51
CA GLN A 665 2.82 20.91 -11.05
C GLN A 665 1.90 21.44 -12.16
N LEU A 666 2.33 22.48 -12.88
CA LEU A 666 1.58 23.06 -13.99
C LEU A 666 1.41 22.07 -15.14
N PHE A 667 2.47 21.34 -15.48
CA PHE A 667 2.44 20.28 -16.49
C PHE A 667 1.47 19.16 -16.12
N SER A 668 1.53 18.68 -14.88
CA SER A 668 0.64 17.61 -14.40
C SER A 668 -0.82 18.05 -14.38
N THR A 669 -1.07 19.31 -14.03
CA THR A 669 -2.42 19.90 -14.05
C THR A 669 -2.94 19.96 -15.48
N TRP A 670 -2.15 20.49 -16.40
CA TRP A 670 -2.49 20.54 -17.83
C TRP A 670 -2.75 19.15 -18.40
N LEU A 671 -1.87 18.18 -18.14
CA LEU A 671 -2.03 16.82 -18.65
C LEU A 671 -3.33 16.18 -18.13
N LYS A 672 -3.68 16.42 -16.86
CA LYS A 672 -4.94 15.97 -16.28
C LYS A 672 -6.16 16.62 -16.94
N GLU A 673 -6.08 17.90 -17.29
CA GLU A 673 -7.13 18.61 -18.03
C GLU A 673 -7.31 18.05 -19.44
N GLN A 674 -6.22 17.75 -20.17
CA GLN A 674 -6.29 17.15 -21.50
C GLN A 674 -6.90 15.73 -21.51
N LEU A 675 -6.75 15.00 -20.41
CA LEU A 675 -7.28 13.64 -20.25
C LEU A 675 -8.75 13.60 -19.77
N GLN A 676 -9.36 14.73 -19.41
CA GLN A 676 -10.79 14.73 -19.07
C GLN A 676 -11.63 14.44 -20.33
N PRO A 677 -12.65 13.57 -20.24
CA PRO A 677 -13.52 13.32 -21.37
C PRO A 677 -14.24 14.62 -21.74
N THR A 678 -13.90 15.21 -22.88
CA THR A 678 -14.67 16.30 -23.47
C THR A 678 -16.07 15.77 -23.75
N ALA A 679 -17.12 16.57 -23.48
CA ALA A 679 -18.54 16.19 -23.65
C ALA A 679 -18.96 15.83 -25.10
N GLN A 680 -18.00 15.67 -26.01
CA GLN A 680 -18.17 15.26 -27.41
C GLN A 680 -17.24 14.10 -27.83
N ALA A 681 -16.56 13.44 -26.90
CA ALA A 681 -15.73 12.27 -27.22
C ALA A 681 -16.64 11.10 -27.65
N GLN A 682 -16.83 10.95 -28.96
CA GLN A 682 -17.39 9.73 -29.54
C GLN A 682 -16.52 8.54 -29.12
N PRO A 683 -17.12 7.36 -28.84
CA PRO A 683 -16.34 6.15 -28.60
C PRO A 683 -15.36 5.96 -29.76
N ILE A 684 -14.10 5.60 -29.45
CA ILE A 684 -13.04 5.37 -30.43
C ILE A 684 -13.56 4.37 -31.47
N ALA A 685 -14.04 4.90 -32.59
CA ALA A 685 -14.56 4.09 -33.67
C ALA A 685 -13.37 3.59 -34.49
N VAL A 686 -13.29 2.27 -34.63
CA VAL A 686 -12.41 1.64 -35.62
C VAL A 686 -12.88 2.12 -36.99
N LYS A 687 -12.16 3.09 -37.58
CA LYS A 687 -12.36 3.45 -38.98
C LYS A 687 -11.88 2.27 -39.81
N HIS A 688 -12.82 1.49 -40.33
CA HIS A 688 -12.55 0.56 -41.42
C HIS A 688 -12.19 1.38 -42.65
N SER A 689 -10.92 1.41 -43.03
CA SER A 689 -10.52 1.84 -44.36
C SER A 689 -11.03 0.81 -45.37
N ALA A 690 -11.78 1.29 -46.37
CA ALA A 690 -12.36 0.51 -47.46
C ALA A 690 -11.30 -0.18 -48.33
#